data_AF-A0A928T0K6-F1
#
_entry.id   AF-A0A928T0K6-F1
#
_cell.length_a   1.000
_cell.length_b   1.000
_cell.length_c   1.000
_cell.angle_alpha   90.00
_cell.angle_beta   90.00
_cell.angle_gamma   90.00
#
_symmetry.space_group_name_H-M   'P 1'
#
loop_
_entity.id
_entity.type
_entity.pdbx_description
1 polymer ?
#
loop_
_entity_poly.entity_id
_entity_poly.type
_entity_poly.pdbx_seq_one_letter_code
_entity_poly.pdbx_strand_id
1 'polypeptide(L)'
;MKIRERSLATLLSKLDRDQDLTWLADRPDVQAVLARLLQCSVRELARPPSAEPEGSARKVRWTDLPYARSFDLTEERLPPTVPAEVADPARWDRTFWLAPSGAGRSLTGQWLAARGLAHFHRLERLDDAPRGEDAALFVELTSSRAAVGRAPPVRRICVAGAVAPPAHDGWRVVKSPAIEACLPELVRWLLGRFPSDSALDEGSLIEWLSSGPIPKGEADGFGAVLGLAGVLDRVGLGRARGKSVLELARLDCRRRFDEAFGPDAREVAWQRRNAVDVMVAMARRALTDDTEPFDSPRTLEEWTALVPDEHKSGLDVEWLRVSLSRVDSSIRPGDVERAARKLSPGAFRIVRALSGAGLLNATSDDRLRPGPRWLCRAIELEAERQLSLASPFEWGEALLRPHAAPRIAARLFDSLRAGESGVLSDVVELEARESPAYAVAVETAFRCAGLSLCAGAELDGGELGDLWDAAAELWLKLGDSPPVPRVEHPPELGPLLQRGAFYLAALAIAEARGSSWPSVGAVRVYDAISEVLAHGKGAPWFDGAHALIDRRRRSQGSVDHALEAPGLLLDRIGSAELAWEGAVAAADPDVLRALWRSRGSAEMAPLATALYRAWERAGFPDPEGTVLDPSANAGRTFFAHAPAELRLRLLSKSEDRARLVPLLGDEAWRLVSEAPPGDPELLAALAEQLPDVWVERWLARPALRAFVKQRHPAAARERLLLDARAGDVESVVAARPAEELEPVLEALAECEAKGRLASPARDALREWLHAVVRARDPGWRAAYSFLSRLEG
;
A
#
# COMPACT_ATOMS: atom_id res chain seq x y z
N MET A 1 -9.07 49.91 -23.12
CA MET A 1 -9.72 48.58 -23.13
C MET A 1 -9.95 48.16 -21.67
N LYS A 2 -11.20 47.90 -21.23
CA LYS A 2 -11.50 47.45 -19.86
C LYS A 2 -11.32 45.92 -19.78
N ILE A 3 -10.17 45.45 -19.33
CA ILE A 3 -9.94 44.03 -19.02
C ILE A 3 -10.70 43.73 -17.72
N ARG A 4 -11.63 42.75 -17.71
CA ARG A 4 -12.32 42.31 -16.49
C ARG A 4 -11.30 41.63 -15.56
N GLU A 5 -11.39 41.83 -14.24
CA GLU A 5 -10.45 41.27 -13.23
C GLU A 5 -10.18 39.77 -13.40
N ARG A 6 -11.23 38.97 -13.64
CA ARG A 6 -11.10 37.51 -13.91
C ARG A 6 -10.26 37.19 -15.16
N SER A 7 -10.20 38.09 -16.14
CA SER A 7 -9.39 37.91 -17.36
C SER A 7 -7.93 38.28 -17.15
N LEU A 8 -7.61 39.19 -16.20
CA LEU A 8 -6.24 39.63 -15.93
C LEU A 8 -5.47 38.56 -15.13
N ALA A 9 -6.11 37.97 -14.12
CA ALA A 9 -5.50 36.91 -13.32
C ALA A 9 -5.15 35.67 -14.17
N THR A 10 -6.04 35.27 -15.08
CA THR A 10 -5.78 34.18 -16.05
C THR A 10 -4.61 34.52 -16.98
N LEU A 11 -4.54 35.76 -17.46
CA LEU A 11 -3.44 36.22 -18.32
C LEU A 11 -2.09 36.25 -17.60
N LEU A 12 -2.04 36.80 -16.38
CA LEU A 12 -0.83 36.82 -15.56
C LEU A 12 -0.38 35.40 -15.19
N SER A 13 -1.32 34.54 -14.82
CA SER A 13 -1.07 33.12 -14.55
C SER A 13 -0.47 32.40 -15.77
N LYS A 14 -0.91 32.71 -17.00
CA LYS A 14 -0.32 32.16 -18.23
C LYS A 14 1.10 32.67 -18.46
N LEU A 15 1.35 33.96 -18.23
CA LEU A 15 2.67 34.58 -18.38
C LEU A 15 3.69 34.06 -17.36
N ASP A 16 3.30 33.85 -16.10
CA ASP A 16 4.13 33.23 -15.06
C ASP A 16 4.55 31.79 -15.42
N ARG A 17 3.84 31.15 -16.36
CA ARG A 17 4.08 29.80 -16.87
C ARG A 17 4.80 29.80 -18.23
N ASP A 18 5.33 30.93 -18.66
CA ASP A 18 5.98 31.13 -19.97
C ASP A 18 5.04 30.82 -21.17
N GLN A 19 3.72 30.88 -20.96
CA GLN A 19 2.70 30.65 -22.00
C GLN A 19 2.21 31.97 -22.58
N ASP A 20 1.78 31.94 -23.84
CA ASP A 20 1.24 33.13 -24.53
C ASP A 20 2.23 34.32 -24.57
N LEU A 21 3.54 34.06 -24.49
CA LEU A 21 4.59 35.08 -24.60
C LEU A 21 4.56 35.79 -25.96
N THR A 22 4.18 35.09 -27.02
CA THR A 22 3.92 35.68 -28.35
C THR A 22 2.70 36.60 -28.34
N TRP A 23 1.61 36.22 -27.66
CA TRP A 23 0.43 37.09 -27.49
C TRP A 23 0.75 38.38 -26.73
N LEU A 24 1.67 38.31 -25.75
CA LEU A 24 2.15 39.48 -25.03
C LEU A 24 3.10 40.29 -25.91
N ALA A 25 4.03 39.64 -26.63
CA ALA A 25 4.96 40.26 -27.56
C ALA A 25 4.23 41.11 -28.62
N ASP A 26 3.10 40.64 -29.12
CA ASP A 26 2.28 41.30 -30.14
C ASP A 26 1.41 42.47 -29.59
N ARG A 27 1.45 42.77 -28.28
CA ARG A 27 0.62 43.81 -27.65
C ARG A 27 1.43 44.78 -26.77
N PRO A 28 2.11 45.76 -27.37
CA PRO A 28 2.97 46.71 -26.66
C PRO A 28 2.19 47.63 -25.69
N ASP A 29 0.91 47.86 -25.94
CA ASP A 29 0.00 48.60 -25.07
C ASP A 29 -0.28 47.84 -23.75
N VAL A 30 -0.47 46.52 -23.83
CA VAL A 30 -0.64 45.66 -22.66
C VAL A 30 0.67 45.55 -21.87
N GLN A 31 1.81 45.41 -22.56
CA GLN A 31 3.13 45.42 -21.91
C GLN A 31 3.38 46.71 -21.13
N ALA A 32 3.00 47.87 -21.67
CA ALA A 32 3.16 49.16 -20.98
C ALA A 32 2.30 49.26 -19.71
N VAL A 33 1.10 48.68 -19.72
CA VAL A 33 0.22 48.63 -18.53
C VAL A 33 0.80 47.67 -17.49
N LEU A 34 1.24 46.48 -17.89
CA LEU A 34 1.87 45.50 -17.00
C LEU A 34 3.17 46.02 -16.39
N ALA A 35 4.02 46.69 -17.18
CA ALA A 35 5.25 47.33 -16.72
C ALA A 35 4.97 48.31 -15.58
N ARG A 36 3.93 49.13 -15.76
CA ARG A 36 3.52 50.13 -14.77
C ARG A 36 2.92 49.51 -13.52
N LEU A 37 2.15 48.41 -13.65
CA LEU A 37 1.57 47.69 -12.52
C LEU A 37 2.61 46.92 -11.71
N LEU A 38 3.57 46.30 -12.38
CA LEU A 38 4.63 45.48 -11.78
C LEU A 38 5.88 46.29 -11.40
N GLN A 39 5.85 47.62 -11.62
CA GLN A 39 6.95 48.54 -11.35
C GLN A 39 8.28 48.13 -12.01
N CYS A 40 8.20 47.55 -13.21
CA CYS A 40 9.35 47.18 -14.04
C CYS A 40 9.29 47.89 -15.40
N SER A 41 10.37 47.83 -16.16
CA SER A 41 10.42 48.37 -17.52
C SER A 41 9.79 47.41 -18.53
N VAL A 42 9.25 47.95 -19.63
CA VAL A 42 8.74 47.14 -20.76
C VAL A 42 9.83 46.22 -21.33
N ARG A 43 11.10 46.65 -21.25
CA ARG A 43 12.26 45.87 -21.69
C ARG A 43 12.56 44.68 -20.76
N GLU A 44 12.22 44.78 -19.48
CA GLU A 44 12.31 43.66 -18.52
C GLU A 44 11.18 42.65 -18.74
N LEU A 45 9.97 43.10 -19.11
CA LEU A 45 8.86 42.22 -19.51
C LEU A 45 9.09 41.49 -20.84
N ALA A 46 9.83 42.11 -21.76
CA ALA A 46 10.13 41.53 -23.08
C ALA A 46 11.36 40.61 -23.09
N ARG A 47 12.13 40.56 -21.99
CA ARG A 47 13.21 39.58 -21.86
C ARG A 47 12.59 38.22 -21.52
N PRO A 48 12.91 37.13 -22.26
CA PRO A 48 12.65 35.80 -21.73
C PRO A 48 13.33 35.71 -20.36
N PRO A 49 12.71 35.06 -19.35
CA PRO A 49 13.33 34.91 -18.05
C PRO A 49 14.73 34.35 -18.28
N SER A 50 15.74 35.15 -17.94
CA SER A 50 17.11 34.69 -17.95
C SER A 50 17.13 33.52 -16.99
N ALA A 51 17.61 32.35 -17.42
CA ALA A 51 17.79 31.20 -16.55
C ALA A 51 18.39 31.71 -15.24
N GLU A 52 17.61 31.68 -14.16
CA GLU A 52 18.06 32.26 -12.90
C GLU A 52 19.40 31.59 -12.56
N PRO A 53 20.45 32.37 -12.22
CA PRO A 53 21.69 31.77 -11.75
C PRO A 53 21.36 30.89 -10.54
N GLU A 54 22.00 29.72 -10.46
CA GLU A 54 21.75 28.59 -9.54
C GLU A 54 21.71 28.89 -8.01
N GLY A 55 21.70 30.16 -7.60
CA GLY A 55 21.87 30.60 -6.20
C GLY A 55 20.61 30.96 -5.40
N SER A 56 19.39 30.85 -5.95
CA SER A 56 18.16 31.17 -5.21
C SER A 56 17.05 30.16 -5.51
N ALA A 57 17.31 28.88 -5.25
CA ALA A 57 16.39 27.76 -5.44
C ALA A 57 15.22 27.74 -4.43
N ARG A 58 14.51 28.85 -4.25
CA ARG A 58 13.30 28.93 -3.40
C ARG A 58 12.11 28.22 -4.04
N LYS A 59 12.05 28.16 -5.37
CA LYS A 59 10.92 27.58 -6.12
C LYS A 59 11.38 26.41 -6.98
N VAL A 60 10.63 25.31 -6.93
CA VAL A 60 10.81 24.14 -7.80
C VAL A 60 9.76 24.20 -8.92
N ARG A 61 10.20 24.23 -10.18
CA ARG A 61 9.33 24.04 -11.34
C ARG A 61 9.12 22.54 -11.59
N TRP A 62 7.90 22.16 -11.95
CA TRP A 62 7.54 20.78 -12.19
C TRP A 62 7.73 20.41 -13.66
N THR A 63 8.66 19.50 -13.95
CA THR A 63 8.82 18.96 -15.31
C THR A 63 7.58 18.17 -15.75
N ASP A 64 6.93 17.50 -14.80
CA ASP A 64 5.84 16.56 -15.07
C ASP A 64 4.44 17.20 -14.91
N LEU A 65 4.37 18.43 -14.37
CA LEU A 65 3.15 19.24 -14.24
C LEU A 65 3.35 20.60 -14.93
N PRO A 66 3.39 20.68 -16.27
CA PRO A 66 3.75 21.92 -16.96
C PRO A 66 2.77 23.08 -16.72
N TYR A 67 1.52 22.78 -16.33
CA TYR A 67 0.49 23.79 -16.07
C TYR A 67 0.35 24.15 -14.60
N ALA A 68 0.98 23.39 -13.69
CA ALA A 68 0.92 23.66 -12.26
C ALA A 68 1.87 24.80 -11.88
N ARG A 69 1.50 25.56 -10.84
CA ARG A 69 2.39 26.56 -10.25
C ARG A 69 3.62 25.90 -9.61
N SER A 70 4.73 26.64 -9.57
CA SER A 70 5.95 26.19 -8.89
C SER A 70 5.71 25.94 -7.40
N PHE A 71 6.49 25.02 -6.82
CA PHE A 71 6.47 24.70 -5.40
C PHE A 71 7.45 25.55 -4.62
N ASP A 72 6.96 26.32 -3.65
CA ASP A 72 7.79 27.12 -2.76
C ASP A 72 8.38 26.26 -1.64
N LEU A 73 9.69 26.04 -1.71
CA LEU A 73 10.47 25.25 -0.77
C LEU A 73 10.62 25.91 0.61
N THR A 74 10.05 27.08 0.88
CA THR A 74 10.09 27.74 2.19
C THR A 74 8.71 27.85 2.83
N GLU A 75 7.66 28.02 2.01
CA GLU A 75 6.29 28.23 2.49
C GLU A 75 5.43 26.96 2.46
N GLU A 76 5.65 26.06 1.50
CA GLU A 76 4.74 24.93 1.28
C GLU A 76 5.15 23.64 2.01
N ARG A 77 4.14 22.88 2.45
CA ARG A 77 4.34 21.57 3.07
C ARG A 77 4.68 20.50 2.03
N LEU A 78 5.56 19.56 2.42
CA LEU A 78 5.84 18.35 1.65
C LEU A 78 4.56 17.54 1.36
N PRO A 79 4.55 16.73 0.29
CA PRO A 79 3.41 15.86 0.00
C PRO A 79 3.20 14.82 1.11
N PRO A 80 1.97 14.33 1.32
CA PRO A 80 1.63 13.37 2.37
C PRO A 80 2.32 12.01 2.22
N THR A 81 2.95 11.75 1.07
CA THR A 81 3.75 10.55 0.81
C THR A 81 5.13 10.57 1.47
N VAL A 82 5.57 11.71 2.01
CA VAL A 82 6.82 11.80 2.78
C VAL A 82 6.53 11.49 4.25
N PRO A 83 7.19 10.49 4.85
CA PRO A 83 6.99 10.17 6.27
C PRO A 83 7.35 11.34 7.18
N ALA A 84 6.58 11.52 8.26
CA ALA A 84 6.81 12.59 9.23
C ALA A 84 8.18 12.47 9.90
N GLU A 85 8.68 11.24 10.08
CA GLU A 85 10.01 10.92 10.60
C GLU A 85 11.14 11.43 9.70
N VAL A 86 10.90 11.49 8.39
CA VAL A 86 11.87 11.99 7.41
C VAL A 86 11.83 13.51 7.34
N ALA A 87 10.67 14.12 7.49
CA ALA A 87 10.52 15.58 7.46
C ALA A 87 11.07 16.31 8.70
N ASP A 88 11.35 15.59 9.79
CA ASP A 88 11.81 16.13 11.08
C ASP A 88 13.21 15.61 11.47
N PRO A 89 14.28 16.40 11.25
CA PRO A 89 15.64 16.00 11.61
C PRO A 89 15.87 15.70 13.08
N ALA A 90 15.02 16.17 13.99
CA ALA A 90 15.15 15.86 15.42
C ALA A 90 14.86 14.37 15.71
N ARG A 91 14.14 13.69 14.81
CA ARG A 91 13.79 12.26 14.93
C ARG A 91 14.82 11.35 14.27
N TRP A 92 15.85 11.89 13.63
CA TRP A 92 16.84 11.08 12.91
C TRP A 92 17.85 10.48 13.88
N ASP A 93 17.66 9.19 14.16
CA ASP A 93 18.67 8.32 14.73
C ASP A 93 18.94 7.22 13.71
N ARG A 94 20.03 7.38 12.94
CA ARG A 94 20.41 6.50 11.82
C ARG A 94 19.21 6.01 11.01
N THR A 95 18.48 6.95 10.44
CA THR A 95 17.22 6.65 9.77
C THR A 95 17.47 6.35 8.29
N PHE A 96 16.96 5.23 7.81
CA PHE A 96 16.97 4.90 6.39
C PHE A 96 15.55 5.02 5.83
N TRP A 97 15.32 6.00 4.96
CA TRP A 97 14.06 6.10 4.24
C TRP A 97 14.10 5.19 3.02
N LEU A 98 13.36 4.08 3.07
CA LEU A 98 13.13 3.21 1.93
C LEU A 98 12.20 3.93 0.96
N ALA A 99 12.82 4.52 -0.06
CA ALA A 99 12.22 5.47 -0.98
C ALA A 99 12.64 5.09 -2.42
N PRO A 100 11.77 4.40 -3.18
CA PRO A 100 12.06 4.07 -4.57
C PRO A 100 12.18 5.34 -5.43
N SER A 101 12.62 5.14 -6.66
CA SER A 101 12.60 6.18 -7.68
C SER A 101 11.22 6.86 -7.77
N GLY A 102 11.20 8.19 -7.77
CA GLY A 102 9.95 8.96 -7.81
C GLY A 102 9.26 9.15 -6.45
N ALA A 103 9.78 8.62 -5.34
CA ALA A 103 9.19 8.83 -4.01
C ALA A 103 9.30 10.26 -3.45
N GLY A 104 9.97 11.17 -4.17
CA GLY A 104 10.16 12.57 -3.76
C GLY A 104 11.46 12.87 -3.00
N ARG A 105 12.46 11.97 -3.04
CA ARG A 105 13.74 12.12 -2.33
C ARG A 105 14.43 13.46 -2.56
N SER A 106 14.59 13.83 -3.83
CA SER A 106 15.22 15.10 -4.20
C SER A 106 14.42 16.32 -3.74
N LEU A 107 13.09 16.25 -3.80
CA LEU A 107 12.20 17.31 -3.33
C LEU A 107 12.33 17.50 -1.82
N THR A 108 12.33 16.39 -1.06
CA THR A 108 12.52 16.40 0.40
C THR A 108 13.88 16.96 0.78
N GLY A 109 14.96 16.53 0.13
CA GLY A 109 16.30 17.05 0.36
C GLY A 109 16.41 18.55 0.10
N GLN A 110 15.87 19.03 -1.03
CA GLN A 110 15.80 20.46 -1.35
C GLN A 110 14.95 21.24 -0.35
N TRP A 111 13.82 20.68 0.09
CA TRP A 111 12.91 21.30 1.05
C TRP A 111 13.54 21.46 2.43
N LEU A 112 14.33 20.46 2.86
CA LEU A 112 15.09 20.49 4.10
C LEU A 112 16.23 21.52 4.03
N ALA A 113 16.98 21.53 2.93
CA ALA A 113 18.08 22.47 2.71
C ALA A 113 17.60 23.92 2.64
N ALA A 114 16.51 24.19 1.89
CA ALA A 114 15.95 25.53 1.74
C ALA A 114 15.43 26.13 3.05
N ARG A 115 15.08 25.30 4.04
CA ARG A 115 14.68 25.74 5.39
C ARG A 115 15.81 25.73 6.41
N GLY A 116 17.03 25.39 6.02
CA GLY A 116 18.16 25.25 6.93
C GLY A 116 17.97 24.14 7.97
N LEU A 117 17.17 23.11 7.65
CA LEU A 117 16.88 22.00 8.57
C LEU A 117 17.94 20.89 8.50
N ALA A 118 18.52 20.66 7.31
CA ALA A 118 19.58 19.68 7.09
C ALA A 118 20.41 20.02 5.85
N HIS A 119 21.66 19.55 5.80
CA HIS A 119 22.48 19.55 4.58
C HIS A 119 22.00 18.46 3.63
N PHE A 120 21.93 18.76 2.33
CA PHE A 120 21.47 17.83 1.31
C PHE A 120 22.60 17.44 0.36
N HIS A 121 22.87 16.14 0.27
CA HIS A 121 23.82 15.57 -0.68
C HIS A 121 23.15 14.48 -1.53
N ARG A 122 23.49 14.45 -2.83
CA ARG A 122 23.19 13.32 -3.72
C ARG A 122 24.49 12.57 -3.96
N LEU A 123 24.50 11.27 -3.67
CA LEU A 123 25.70 10.45 -3.71
C LEU A 123 25.39 9.10 -4.37
N GLU A 124 26.37 8.52 -5.06
CA GLU A 124 26.28 7.13 -5.53
C GLU A 124 26.55 6.13 -4.41
N ARG A 125 27.42 6.47 -3.45
CA ARG A 125 27.77 5.61 -2.32
C ARG A 125 27.73 6.40 -1.02
N LEU A 126 27.28 5.75 0.06
CA LEU A 126 27.21 6.41 1.37
C LEU A 126 28.61 6.73 1.94
N ASP A 127 29.64 5.97 1.53
CA ASP A 127 31.03 6.18 1.97
C ASP A 127 31.59 7.56 1.57
N ASP A 128 31.02 8.16 0.53
CA ASP A 128 31.38 9.48 0.01
C ASP A 128 30.72 10.63 0.78
N ALA A 129 29.87 10.30 1.77
CA ALA A 129 29.21 11.32 2.57
C ALA A 129 30.23 12.13 3.39
N PRO A 130 30.04 13.46 3.48
CA PRO A 130 30.94 14.31 4.24
C PRO A 130 31.02 13.85 5.70
N ARG A 131 32.25 13.76 6.22
CA ARG A 131 32.53 13.37 7.60
C ARG A 131 32.72 14.62 8.45
N GLY A 132 31.86 14.79 9.45
CA GLY A 132 32.03 15.80 10.50
C GLY A 132 31.33 17.12 10.25
N GLU A 133 30.05 17.18 10.62
CA GLU A 133 29.30 18.40 10.89
C GLU A 133 28.34 18.10 12.06
N ASP A 134 28.19 19.04 13.01
CA ASP A 134 27.16 18.93 14.08
C ASP A 134 25.73 19.07 13.53
N ALA A 135 25.59 19.43 12.25
CA ALA A 135 24.33 19.62 11.55
C ALA A 135 23.71 18.30 11.06
N ALA A 136 22.39 18.29 10.88
CA ALA A 136 21.69 17.14 10.36
C ALA A 136 22.00 16.93 8.87
N LEU A 137 22.16 15.68 8.45
CA LEU A 137 22.57 15.30 7.10
C LEU A 137 21.48 14.44 6.42
N PHE A 138 21.00 14.90 5.26
CA PHE A 138 20.11 14.14 4.38
C PHE A 138 20.89 13.71 3.12
N VAL A 139 20.98 12.40 2.90
CA VAL A 139 21.66 11.80 1.74
C VAL A 139 20.64 11.12 0.84
N GLU A 140 20.57 11.53 -0.43
CA GLU A 140 19.89 10.77 -1.47
C GLU A 140 20.88 9.85 -2.19
N LEU A 141 20.62 8.54 -2.15
CA LEU A 141 21.37 7.57 -2.94
C LEU A 141 20.82 7.49 -4.37
N THR A 142 21.65 7.84 -5.34
CA THR A 142 21.27 7.89 -6.76
C THR A 142 21.28 6.51 -7.41
N SER A 143 22.12 5.59 -6.93
CA SER A 143 22.24 4.22 -7.42
C SER A 143 21.42 3.23 -6.58
N SER A 144 20.79 2.25 -7.24
CA SER A 144 20.16 1.09 -6.58
C SER A 144 21.19 0.09 -6.03
N ARG A 145 22.45 0.17 -6.48
CA ARG A 145 23.59 -0.65 -6.01
C ARG A 145 24.37 -0.02 -4.87
N ALA A 146 23.99 1.19 -4.45
CA ALA A 146 24.67 1.90 -3.39
C ALA A 146 24.69 1.02 -2.13
N ALA A 147 25.82 0.36 -1.86
CA ALA A 147 26.03 -0.32 -0.60
C ALA A 147 25.87 0.73 0.50
N VAL A 148 24.91 0.50 1.39
CA VAL A 148 24.81 1.26 2.62
C VAL A 148 25.97 0.77 3.47
N GLY A 149 27.13 1.41 3.31
CA GLY A 149 28.31 1.14 4.13
C GLY A 149 28.05 1.47 5.61
N ARG A 150 29.07 1.36 6.45
CA ARG A 150 28.97 1.81 7.83
C ARG A 150 28.57 3.28 7.86
N ALA A 151 27.49 3.59 8.58
CA ALA A 151 27.00 4.96 8.72
C ALA A 151 28.16 5.90 9.14
N PRO A 152 28.31 7.07 8.49
CA PRO A 152 29.27 8.06 8.94
C PRO A 152 28.94 8.47 10.38
N PRO A 153 29.93 8.90 11.18
CA PRO A 153 29.75 9.23 12.60
C PRO A 153 29.05 10.59 12.77
N VAL A 154 27.86 10.76 12.21
CA VAL A 154 27.02 11.95 12.32
C VAL A 154 25.86 11.64 13.27
N ARG A 155 25.55 12.56 14.19
CA ARG A 155 24.50 12.36 15.21
C ARG A 155 23.09 12.26 14.62
N ARG A 156 22.82 12.96 13.52
CA ARG A 156 21.49 13.02 12.87
C ARG A 156 21.64 12.82 11.37
N ILE A 157 21.43 11.59 10.91
CA ILE A 157 21.50 11.24 9.48
C ILE A 157 20.22 10.55 9.02
N CYS A 158 19.73 10.99 7.86
CA CYS A 158 18.71 10.30 7.08
C CYS A 158 19.26 9.96 5.70
N VAL A 159 19.24 8.67 5.34
CA VAL A 159 19.63 8.18 4.02
C VAL A 159 18.39 7.72 3.28
N ALA A 160 18.15 8.24 2.08
CA ALA A 160 17.03 7.88 1.24
C ALA A 160 17.49 7.04 0.04
N GLY A 161 17.02 5.80 -0.05
CA GLY A 161 17.47 4.84 -1.06
C GLY A 161 16.37 3.86 -1.49
N ALA A 162 16.52 3.27 -2.68
CA ALA A 162 15.52 2.36 -3.25
C ALA A 162 15.58 0.94 -2.68
N VAL A 163 16.72 0.54 -2.12
CA VAL A 163 16.97 -0.79 -1.55
C VAL A 163 17.23 -0.63 -0.06
N ALA A 164 16.61 -1.49 0.75
CA ALA A 164 16.80 -1.46 2.20
C ALA A 164 18.23 -1.84 2.58
N PRO A 165 18.81 -1.24 3.63
CA PRO A 165 20.10 -1.65 4.14
C PRO A 165 20.01 -3.07 4.75
N PRO A 166 21.13 -3.80 4.81
CA PRO A 166 21.21 -5.05 5.56
C PRO A 166 20.74 -4.88 7.01
N ALA A 167 19.96 -5.84 7.52
CA ALA A 167 19.34 -5.76 8.84
C ALA A 167 20.35 -5.59 10.00
N HIS A 168 21.60 -6.05 9.81
CA HIS A 168 22.65 -5.99 10.82
C HIS A 168 23.34 -4.62 10.94
N ASP A 169 23.05 -3.65 10.07
CA ASP A 169 23.71 -2.35 10.07
C ASP A 169 23.10 -1.33 11.05
N GLY A 170 22.05 -1.73 11.78
CA GLY A 170 21.46 -0.92 12.86
C GLY A 170 20.68 0.31 12.37
N TRP A 171 20.29 0.34 11.09
CA TRP A 171 19.45 1.39 10.53
C TRP A 171 18.00 1.24 10.97
N ARG A 172 17.37 2.34 11.38
CA ARG A 172 15.92 2.39 11.52
C ARG A 172 15.30 2.64 10.14
N VAL A 173 14.75 1.59 9.53
CA VAL A 173 14.13 1.67 8.21
C VAL A 173 12.71 2.27 8.33
N VAL A 174 12.48 3.38 7.65
CA VAL A 174 11.18 4.06 7.53
C VAL A 174 10.69 3.90 6.10
N LYS A 175 9.46 3.44 5.90
CA LYS A 175 8.83 3.28 4.58
C LYS A 175 7.90 4.45 4.30
N SER A 176 7.80 4.86 3.03
CA SER A 176 6.70 5.74 2.62
C SER A 176 5.34 5.05 2.85
N PRO A 177 4.29 5.79 3.23
CA PRO A 177 2.94 5.24 3.26
C PRO A 177 2.52 4.77 1.87
N ALA A 178 1.68 3.73 1.81
CA ALA A 178 1.07 3.27 0.57
C ALA A 178 0.27 4.42 -0.07
N ILE A 179 0.30 4.52 -1.40
CA ILE A 179 -0.36 5.60 -2.12
C ILE A 179 -1.86 5.57 -1.85
N GLU A 180 -2.46 4.38 -1.82
CA GLU A 180 -3.86 4.13 -1.51
C GLU A 180 -4.27 4.75 -0.16
N ALA A 181 -3.40 4.65 0.85
CA ALA A 181 -3.68 5.13 2.20
C ALA A 181 -3.66 6.66 2.32
N CYS A 182 -3.04 7.37 1.38
CA CYS A 182 -2.92 8.83 1.38
C CYS A 182 -3.41 9.49 0.09
N LEU A 183 -4.11 8.73 -0.77
CA LEU A 183 -4.52 9.19 -2.10
C LEU A 183 -5.41 10.44 -2.05
N PRO A 184 -6.42 10.55 -1.16
CA PRO A 184 -7.25 11.76 -1.07
C PRO A 184 -6.45 13.01 -0.67
N GLU A 185 -5.57 12.90 0.34
CA GLU A 185 -4.69 13.99 0.76
C GLU A 185 -3.72 14.39 -0.36
N LEU A 186 -3.17 13.40 -1.07
CA LEU A 186 -2.22 13.62 -2.16
C LEU A 186 -2.89 14.33 -3.33
N VAL A 187 -4.09 13.92 -3.72
CA VAL A 187 -4.85 14.57 -4.80
C VAL A 187 -5.22 16.00 -4.41
N ARG A 188 -5.69 16.26 -3.19
CA ARG A 188 -5.93 17.64 -2.71
C ARG A 188 -4.68 18.50 -2.75
N TRP A 189 -3.55 17.93 -2.31
CA TRP A 189 -2.25 18.60 -2.40
C TRP A 189 -1.91 18.94 -3.86
N LEU A 190 -2.07 18.00 -4.80
CA LEU A 190 -1.81 18.24 -6.23
C LEU A 190 -2.73 19.32 -6.82
N LEU A 191 -4.05 19.21 -6.61
CA LEU A 191 -5.04 20.14 -7.16
C LEU A 191 -4.86 21.57 -6.66
N GLY A 192 -4.38 21.77 -5.43
CA GLY A 192 -4.00 23.09 -4.91
C GLY A 192 -2.86 23.80 -5.67
N ARG A 193 -2.25 23.13 -6.67
CA ARG A 193 -1.20 23.68 -7.54
C ARG A 193 -1.64 23.85 -8.98
N PHE A 194 -2.72 23.21 -9.39
CA PHE A 194 -3.30 23.41 -10.71
C PHE A 194 -4.06 24.74 -10.76
N PRO A 195 -4.18 25.35 -11.95
CA PRO A 195 -4.95 26.58 -12.10
C PRO A 195 -6.45 26.30 -11.90
N SER A 196 -7.21 27.33 -11.56
CA SER A 196 -8.66 27.20 -11.30
C SER A 196 -9.49 26.77 -12.50
N ASP A 197 -8.91 26.84 -13.71
CA ASP A 197 -9.51 26.38 -14.97
C ASP A 197 -9.05 24.97 -15.39
N SER A 198 -8.30 24.26 -14.55
CA SER A 198 -7.99 22.84 -14.77
C SER A 198 -9.27 22.02 -14.88
N ALA A 199 -9.29 21.09 -15.83
CA ALA A 199 -10.39 20.16 -16.00
C ALA A 199 -10.35 18.99 -15.00
N LEU A 200 -9.34 18.95 -14.11
CA LEU A 200 -9.21 17.92 -13.08
C LEU A 200 -10.07 18.25 -11.87
N ASP A 201 -10.97 17.33 -11.52
CA ASP A 201 -11.69 17.34 -10.26
C ASP A 201 -11.18 16.25 -9.32
N GLU A 202 -11.27 16.50 -8.01
CA GLU A 202 -10.77 15.60 -6.96
C GLU A 202 -11.39 14.20 -7.05
N GLY A 203 -12.71 14.13 -7.14
CA GLY A 203 -13.45 12.86 -7.16
C GLY A 203 -13.08 11.99 -8.35
N SER A 204 -13.12 12.54 -9.56
CA SER A 204 -12.85 11.76 -10.78
C SER A 204 -11.37 11.38 -10.91
N LEU A 205 -10.43 12.19 -10.39
CA LEU A 205 -9.01 11.83 -10.38
C LEU A 205 -8.74 10.69 -9.39
N ILE A 206 -9.30 10.74 -8.18
CA ILE A 206 -9.22 9.65 -7.20
C ILE A 206 -9.83 8.37 -7.77
N GLU A 207 -11.03 8.45 -8.33
CA GLU A 207 -11.72 7.32 -8.95
C GLU A 207 -10.87 6.69 -10.06
N TRP A 208 -10.34 7.51 -10.97
CA TRP A 208 -9.53 7.02 -12.09
C TRP A 208 -8.23 6.36 -11.61
N LEU A 209 -7.52 6.97 -10.65
CA LEU A 209 -6.28 6.41 -10.09
C LEU A 209 -6.51 5.10 -9.33
N SER A 210 -7.54 5.05 -8.48
CA SER A 210 -7.83 3.91 -7.60
C SER A 210 -8.45 2.72 -8.32
N SER A 211 -9.18 2.92 -9.42
CA SER A 211 -9.80 1.84 -10.20
C SER A 211 -8.90 1.27 -11.30
N GLY A 212 -7.84 1.99 -11.70
CA GLY A 212 -6.99 1.62 -12.83
C GLY A 212 -5.50 1.59 -12.49
N PRO A 213 -4.77 2.71 -12.61
CA PRO A 213 -3.31 2.71 -12.55
C PRO A 213 -2.68 2.21 -11.26
N ILE A 214 -3.29 2.50 -10.10
CA ILE A 214 -2.71 2.10 -8.80
C ILE A 214 -2.81 0.57 -8.63
N PRO A 215 -3.99 -0.09 -8.72
CA PRO A 215 -4.08 -1.55 -8.62
C PRO A 215 -3.24 -2.30 -9.66
N LYS A 216 -3.02 -1.71 -10.84
CA LYS A 216 -2.19 -2.29 -11.92
C LYS A 216 -0.69 -2.06 -11.72
N GLY A 217 -0.29 -1.31 -10.70
CA GLY A 217 1.11 -0.95 -10.43
C GLY A 217 1.70 0.05 -11.43
N GLU A 218 0.88 0.68 -12.28
CA GLU A 218 1.27 1.73 -13.23
C GLU A 218 1.53 3.07 -12.51
N ALA A 219 0.89 3.27 -11.35
CA ALA A 219 1.11 4.38 -10.42
C ALA A 219 1.72 3.88 -9.10
N ASP A 220 3.03 3.66 -9.11
CA ASP A 220 3.77 3.00 -8.02
C ASP A 220 4.29 3.93 -6.92
N GLY A 221 4.05 5.24 -7.04
CA GLY A 221 4.55 6.22 -6.09
C GLY A 221 4.18 7.67 -6.42
N PHE A 222 4.67 8.59 -5.60
CA PHE A 222 4.40 10.02 -5.70
C PHE A 222 4.65 10.58 -7.11
N GLY A 223 5.83 10.33 -7.68
CA GLY A 223 6.20 10.83 -9.00
C GLY A 223 5.34 10.26 -10.13
N ALA A 224 4.88 9.01 -10.00
CA ALA A 224 3.98 8.43 -10.99
C ALA A 224 2.59 9.08 -10.94
N VAL A 225 2.02 9.25 -9.74
CA VAL A 225 0.74 9.95 -9.55
C VAL A 225 0.81 11.40 -10.06
N LEU A 226 1.91 12.10 -9.72
CA LEU A 226 2.14 13.47 -10.14
C LEU A 226 2.18 13.59 -11.66
N GLY A 227 2.98 12.75 -12.35
CA GLY A 227 3.05 12.83 -13.80
C GLY A 227 1.79 12.35 -14.53
N LEU A 228 1.04 11.38 -13.96
CA LEU A 228 -0.27 11.00 -14.50
C LEU A 228 -1.26 12.17 -14.39
N ALA A 229 -1.32 12.86 -13.24
CA ALA A 229 -2.15 14.05 -13.10
C ALA A 229 -1.77 15.12 -14.13
N GLY A 230 -0.48 15.35 -14.35
CA GLY A 230 0.00 16.30 -15.38
C GLY A 230 -0.42 15.92 -16.79
N VAL A 231 -0.40 14.64 -17.15
CA VAL A 231 -0.87 14.17 -18.46
C VAL A 231 -2.38 14.24 -18.58
N LEU A 232 -3.13 13.96 -17.52
CA LEU A 232 -4.59 14.07 -17.51
C LEU A 232 -5.05 15.52 -17.64
N ASP A 233 -4.38 16.46 -16.98
CA ASP A 233 -4.65 17.90 -17.17
C ASP A 233 -4.40 18.32 -18.62
N ARG A 234 -3.33 17.77 -19.21
CA ARG A 234 -2.88 18.07 -20.56
C ARG A 234 -3.75 17.48 -21.67
N VAL A 235 -4.20 16.23 -21.50
CA VAL A 235 -4.98 15.46 -22.47
C VAL A 235 -6.49 15.62 -22.24
N GLY A 236 -6.88 15.89 -20.99
CA GLY A 236 -8.26 15.91 -20.50
C GLY A 236 -8.72 14.53 -20.02
N LEU A 237 -9.27 14.48 -18.80
CA LEU A 237 -9.74 13.24 -18.16
C LEU A 237 -10.75 12.46 -19.00
N GLY A 238 -11.68 13.16 -19.68
CA GLY A 238 -12.67 12.53 -20.55
C GLY A 238 -12.06 11.78 -21.76
N ARG A 239 -10.91 12.23 -22.27
CA ARG A 239 -10.18 11.54 -23.36
C ARG A 239 -9.31 10.39 -22.86
N ALA A 240 -8.98 10.38 -21.57
CA ALA A 240 -8.22 9.32 -20.93
C ALA A 240 -9.10 8.15 -20.48
N ARG A 241 -10.39 8.39 -20.22
CA ARG A 241 -11.35 7.32 -19.90
C ARG A 241 -11.38 6.27 -21.01
N GLY A 242 -11.27 5.01 -20.62
CA GLY A 242 -11.23 3.85 -21.52
C GLY A 242 -9.88 3.59 -22.18
N LYS A 243 -8.86 4.43 -21.97
CA LYS A 243 -7.49 4.19 -22.46
C LYS A 243 -6.64 3.54 -21.39
N SER A 244 -5.76 2.64 -21.81
CA SER A 244 -4.64 2.14 -21.01
C SER A 244 -3.60 3.23 -20.77
N VAL A 245 -2.80 3.09 -19.72
CA VAL A 245 -1.70 4.03 -19.45
C VAL A 245 -0.65 4.00 -20.57
N LEU A 246 -0.45 2.85 -21.23
CA LEU A 246 0.43 2.75 -22.40
C LEU A 246 -0.10 3.53 -23.62
N GLU A 247 -1.41 3.59 -23.83
CA GLU A 247 -1.99 4.46 -24.86
C GLU A 247 -1.83 5.95 -24.50
N LEU A 248 -1.93 6.30 -23.22
CA LEU A 248 -1.61 7.65 -22.75
C LEU A 248 -0.13 7.98 -22.95
N ALA A 249 0.78 7.04 -22.71
CA ALA A 249 2.21 7.15 -23.02
C ALA A 249 2.45 7.47 -24.49
N ARG A 250 1.80 6.76 -25.42
CA ARG A 250 1.93 7.03 -26.86
C ARG A 250 1.44 8.43 -27.23
N LEU A 251 0.36 8.92 -26.61
CA LEU A 251 -0.16 10.26 -26.84
C LEU A 251 0.76 11.35 -26.27
N ASP A 252 1.25 11.17 -25.03
CA ASP A 252 2.15 12.13 -24.40
C ASP A 252 3.50 12.20 -25.12
N CYS A 253 4.07 11.06 -25.51
CA CYS A 253 5.31 11.02 -26.30
C CYS A 253 5.17 11.77 -27.62
N ARG A 254 4.10 11.51 -28.40
CA ARG A 254 3.84 12.23 -29.67
C ARG A 254 3.81 13.74 -29.46
N ARG A 255 3.08 14.17 -28.44
CA ARG A 255 2.93 15.58 -28.11
C ARG A 255 4.26 16.21 -27.68
N ARG A 256 5.07 15.53 -26.87
CA ARG A 256 6.42 16.01 -26.48
C ARG A 256 7.34 16.17 -27.69
N PHE A 257 7.27 15.26 -28.67
CA PHE A 257 7.99 15.44 -29.93
C PHE A 257 7.47 16.62 -30.76
N ASP A 258 6.16 16.84 -30.79
CA ASP A 258 5.56 18.00 -31.46
C ASP A 258 5.96 19.32 -30.78
N GLU A 259 6.04 19.34 -29.44
CA GLU A 259 6.49 20.50 -28.66
C GLU A 259 7.99 20.78 -28.86
N ALA A 260 8.83 19.75 -28.88
CA ALA A 260 10.29 19.90 -28.99
C ALA A 260 10.79 20.22 -30.40
N PHE A 261 10.16 19.65 -31.44
CA PHE A 261 10.64 19.75 -32.82
C PHE A 261 9.64 20.42 -33.77
N GLY A 262 8.41 20.71 -33.31
CA GLY A 262 7.31 21.17 -34.15
C GLY A 262 6.54 20.00 -34.78
N PRO A 263 5.24 20.16 -35.08
CA PRO A 263 4.39 19.09 -35.63
C PRO A 263 4.77 18.66 -37.05
N ASP A 264 5.42 19.55 -37.81
CA ASP A 264 5.78 19.31 -39.21
C ASP A 264 7.24 18.83 -39.41
N ALA A 265 8.04 18.74 -38.34
CA ALA A 265 9.43 18.26 -38.44
C ALA A 265 9.48 16.83 -38.96
N ARG A 266 10.07 16.66 -40.15
CA ARG A 266 10.05 15.38 -40.88
C ARG A 266 11.10 14.41 -40.35
N GLU A 267 12.17 14.95 -39.79
CA GLU A 267 13.34 14.25 -39.24
C GLU A 267 13.01 13.41 -38.00
N VAL A 268 11.92 13.70 -37.29
CA VAL A 268 11.45 12.94 -36.11
C VAL A 268 10.14 12.18 -36.35
N ALA A 269 9.66 12.11 -37.59
CA ALA A 269 8.38 11.48 -37.92
C ALA A 269 8.32 10.00 -37.55
N TRP A 270 9.46 9.29 -37.62
CA TRP A 270 9.58 7.90 -37.20
C TRP A 270 9.50 7.78 -35.67
N GLN A 271 10.22 8.62 -34.94
CA GLN A 271 10.24 8.64 -33.47
C GLN A 271 8.86 8.94 -32.91
N ARG A 272 8.10 9.88 -33.49
CA ARG A 272 6.71 10.14 -33.08
C ARG A 272 5.82 8.91 -33.11
N ARG A 273 6.07 7.98 -34.03
CA ARG A 273 5.25 6.76 -34.17
C ARG A 273 5.75 5.64 -33.28
N ASN A 274 7.07 5.47 -33.16
CA ASN A 274 7.69 4.27 -32.61
C ASN A 274 8.42 4.49 -31.26
N ALA A 275 8.52 5.72 -30.74
CA ALA A 275 9.33 6.00 -29.54
C ALA A 275 8.95 5.14 -28.34
N VAL A 276 7.65 4.94 -28.08
CA VAL A 276 7.20 4.08 -26.97
C VAL A 276 7.63 2.64 -27.21
N ASP A 277 7.39 2.09 -28.41
CA ASP A 277 7.71 0.69 -28.71
C ASP A 277 9.23 0.44 -28.66
N VAL A 278 10.03 1.42 -29.12
CA VAL A 278 11.50 1.40 -28.99
C VAL A 278 11.93 1.44 -27.53
N MET A 279 11.32 2.30 -26.70
CA MET A 279 11.65 2.35 -25.28
C MET A 279 11.23 1.06 -24.55
N VAL A 280 10.12 0.42 -24.94
CA VAL A 280 9.74 -0.92 -24.42
C VAL A 280 10.78 -1.96 -24.80
N ALA A 281 11.26 -1.95 -26.04
CA ALA A 281 12.31 -2.86 -26.48
C ALA A 281 13.65 -2.60 -25.76
N MET A 282 14.00 -1.33 -25.52
CA MET A 282 15.15 -0.95 -24.70
C MET A 282 15.00 -1.42 -23.25
N ALA A 283 13.79 -1.30 -22.68
CA ALA A 283 13.49 -1.80 -21.34
C ALA A 283 13.57 -3.33 -21.25
N ARG A 284 13.10 -4.07 -22.27
CA ARG A 284 13.31 -5.54 -22.37
C ARG A 284 14.79 -5.89 -22.36
N ARG A 285 15.62 -5.23 -23.17
CA ARG A 285 17.08 -5.44 -23.13
C ARG A 285 17.70 -5.09 -21.78
N ALA A 286 17.20 -4.05 -21.11
CA ALA A 286 17.65 -3.73 -19.75
C ALA A 286 17.25 -4.80 -18.72
N LEU A 287 16.18 -5.56 -18.96
CA LEU A 287 15.77 -6.68 -18.12
C LEU A 287 16.58 -7.96 -18.39
N THR A 288 17.07 -8.18 -19.61
CA THR A 288 17.79 -9.41 -20.02
C THR A 288 19.31 -9.27 -20.07
N ASP A 289 19.82 -8.18 -20.66
CA ASP A 289 21.23 -8.04 -21.07
C ASP A 289 22.02 -7.12 -20.12
N ASP A 290 21.34 -6.17 -19.49
CA ASP A 290 21.95 -5.18 -18.62
C ASP A 290 21.95 -5.65 -17.15
N THR A 291 22.87 -5.09 -16.39
CA THR A 291 23.04 -5.33 -14.96
C THR A 291 22.36 -4.24 -14.11
N GLU A 292 21.89 -3.16 -14.73
CA GLU A 292 21.15 -2.07 -14.09
C GLU A 292 19.68 -2.00 -14.54
N PRO A 293 18.74 -1.58 -13.66
CA PRO A 293 17.34 -1.39 -14.06
C PRO A 293 17.18 -0.27 -15.09
N PHE A 294 16.13 -0.33 -15.90
CA PHE A 294 15.85 0.63 -16.98
C PHE A 294 15.82 2.07 -16.49
N ASP A 295 15.33 2.33 -15.27
CA ASP A 295 15.24 3.67 -14.70
C ASP A 295 16.53 4.23 -14.08
N SER A 296 17.65 3.52 -14.21
CA SER A 296 18.97 3.99 -13.76
C SER A 296 19.52 5.10 -14.65
N PRO A 297 20.18 6.13 -14.07
CA PRO A 297 20.95 7.10 -14.85
C PRO A 297 22.03 6.38 -15.66
N ARG A 298 22.17 6.73 -16.95
CA ARG A 298 23.14 6.12 -17.88
C ARG A 298 23.77 7.17 -18.78
N THR A 299 25.00 6.92 -19.21
CA THR A 299 25.65 7.74 -20.24
C THR A 299 24.94 7.58 -21.59
N LEU A 300 25.22 8.48 -22.54
CA LEU A 300 24.65 8.39 -23.88
C LEU A 300 25.02 7.10 -24.61
N GLU A 301 26.23 6.59 -24.39
CA GLU A 301 26.72 5.35 -24.98
C GLU A 301 26.00 4.13 -24.40
N GLU A 302 25.83 4.08 -23.08
CA GLU A 302 25.05 3.04 -22.38
C GLU A 302 23.61 3.00 -22.90
N TRP A 303 22.96 4.16 -23.09
CA TRP A 303 21.62 4.23 -23.70
C TRP A 303 21.59 3.74 -25.14
N THR A 304 22.63 4.04 -25.91
CA THR A 304 22.74 3.62 -27.32
C THR A 304 22.90 2.10 -27.42
N ALA A 305 23.59 1.47 -26.46
CA ALA A 305 23.77 0.03 -26.39
C ALA A 305 22.44 -0.73 -26.18
N LEU A 306 21.49 -0.12 -25.44
CA LEU A 306 20.15 -0.67 -25.19
C LEU A 306 19.21 -0.58 -26.40
N VAL A 307 19.53 0.20 -27.43
CA VAL A 307 18.68 0.27 -28.64
C VAL A 307 18.67 -1.10 -29.33
N PRO A 308 17.52 -1.65 -29.75
CA PRO A 308 17.43 -2.94 -30.44
C PRO A 308 18.38 -3.03 -31.65
N ASP A 309 18.93 -4.22 -31.91
CA ASP A 309 19.97 -4.39 -32.94
C ASP A 309 19.48 -4.02 -34.35
N GLU A 310 18.20 -4.26 -34.63
CA GLU A 310 17.47 -3.81 -35.83
C GLU A 310 17.44 -2.29 -36.04
N HIS A 311 17.73 -1.50 -35.00
CA HIS A 311 17.77 -0.03 -35.03
C HIS A 311 19.18 0.54 -34.77
N LYS A 312 20.20 -0.31 -34.53
CA LYS A 312 21.58 0.15 -34.26
C LYS A 312 22.22 0.79 -35.49
N SER A 313 22.18 0.08 -36.61
CA SER A 313 22.74 0.55 -37.88
C SER A 313 21.74 1.45 -38.58
N GLY A 314 21.93 2.77 -38.48
CA GLY A 314 21.17 3.70 -39.30
C GLY A 314 21.51 3.47 -40.77
N LEU A 315 20.49 3.35 -41.63
CA LEU A 315 20.74 3.28 -43.08
C LEU A 315 21.37 4.60 -43.55
N ASP A 316 22.53 4.49 -44.21
CA ASP A 316 23.17 5.63 -44.85
C ASP A 316 22.37 6.01 -46.10
N VAL A 317 21.50 7.01 -45.93
CA VAL A 317 20.62 7.52 -46.97
C VAL A 317 21.42 8.12 -48.13
N GLU A 318 22.60 8.67 -47.85
CA GLU A 318 23.44 9.27 -48.89
C GLU A 318 24.14 8.20 -49.70
N TRP A 319 24.61 7.14 -49.04
CA TRP A 319 25.06 5.92 -49.74
C TRP A 319 23.93 5.28 -50.55
N LEU A 320 22.71 5.16 -50.02
CA LEU A 320 21.56 4.61 -50.76
C LEU A 320 21.21 5.46 -51.98
N ARG A 321 21.26 6.79 -51.88
CA ARG A 321 21.08 7.70 -53.02
C ARG A 321 22.13 7.46 -54.09
N VAL A 322 23.40 7.39 -53.71
CA VAL A 322 24.51 7.17 -54.64
C VAL A 322 24.46 5.78 -55.27
N SER A 323 24.10 4.76 -54.50
CA SER A 323 24.03 3.38 -54.98
C SER A 323 22.81 3.13 -55.87
N LEU A 324 21.63 3.65 -55.52
CA LEU A 324 20.41 3.46 -56.32
C LEU A 324 20.41 4.30 -57.60
N SER A 325 20.97 5.52 -57.56
CA SER A 325 21.12 6.35 -58.78
C SER A 325 22.05 5.74 -59.82
N ARG A 326 22.94 4.81 -59.43
CA ARG A 326 23.82 4.07 -60.35
C ARG A 326 23.19 2.81 -60.95
N VAL A 327 22.18 2.24 -60.30
CA VAL A 327 21.59 0.95 -60.67
C VAL A 327 20.29 1.12 -61.46
N ASP A 328 19.48 2.14 -61.15
CA ASP A 328 18.20 2.35 -61.83
C ASP A 328 17.87 3.85 -61.95
N SER A 329 17.85 4.37 -63.18
CA SER A 329 17.55 5.77 -63.49
C SER A 329 16.08 6.16 -63.26
N SER A 330 15.19 5.19 -63.00
CA SER A 330 13.77 5.44 -62.74
C SER A 330 13.47 5.84 -61.29
N ILE A 331 14.39 5.55 -60.35
CA ILE A 331 14.20 5.86 -58.93
C ILE A 331 14.54 7.33 -58.68
N ARG A 332 13.51 8.14 -58.42
CA ARG A 332 13.70 9.56 -58.13
C ARG A 332 14.29 9.75 -56.73
N PRO A 333 15.20 10.73 -56.52
CA PRO A 333 15.76 11.03 -55.20
C PRO A 333 14.70 11.29 -54.11
N GLY A 334 13.54 11.83 -54.50
CA GLY A 334 12.40 12.07 -53.60
C GLY A 334 11.70 10.79 -53.12
N ASP A 335 11.75 9.70 -53.88
CA ASP A 335 11.17 8.42 -53.48
C ASP A 335 12.10 7.66 -52.51
N VAL A 336 13.43 7.75 -52.72
CA VAL A 336 14.45 7.29 -51.75
C VAL A 336 14.30 8.04 -50.42
N GLU A 337 14.09 9.36 -50.46
CA GLU A 337 13.81 10.16 -49.28
C GLU A 337 12.51 9.75 -48.57
N ARG A 338 11.44 9.46 -49.32
CA ARG A 338 10.16 9.04 -48.75
C ARG A 338 10.25 7.65 -48.11
N ALA A 339 11.03 6.76 -48.69
CA ALA A 339 11.33 5.44 -48.14
C ALA A 339 12.23 5.55 -46.89
N ALA A 340 13.29 6.36 -46.95
CA ALA A 340 14.20 6.62 -45.82
C ALA A 340 13.47 7.12 -44.57
N ARG A 341 12.42 7.94 -44.73
CA ARG A 341 11.58 8.42 -43.61
C ARG A 341 10.77 7.33 -42.91
N LYS A 342 10.59 6.17 -43.53
CA LYS A 342 9.92 5.01 -42.91
C LYS A 342 10.91 4.09 -42.18
N LEU A 343 12.20 4.26 -42.42
CA LEU A 343 13.27 3.44 -41.84
C LEU A 343 13.72 4.02 -40.50
N SER A 344 14.22 3.17 -39.60
CA SER A 344 14.70 3.60 -38.30
C SER A 344 15.96 4.47 -38.45
N PRO A 345 16.04 5.60 -37.71
CA PRO A 345 17.31 6.29 -37.55
C PRO A 345 18.27 5.43 -36.72
N GLY A 346 19.58 5.63 -36.90
CA GLY A 346 20.57 4.90 -36.09
C GLY A 346 20.45 5.21 -34.59
N ALA A 347 20.92 4.30 -33.75
CA ALA A 347 20.72 4.33 -32.30
C ALA A 347 21.07 5.67 -31.63
N PHE A 348 22.19 6.30 -32.01
CA PHE A 348 22.57 7.61 -31.48
C PHE A 348 21.50 8.69 -31.72
N ARG A 349 20.91 8.72 -32.93
CA ARG A 349 19.85 9.70 -33.28
C ARG A 349 18.54 9.39 -32.54
N ILE A 350 18.26 8.12 -32.27
CA ILE A 350 17.11 7.72 -31.44
C ILE A 350 17.28 8.29 -30.04
N VAL A 351 18.40 8.01 -29.36
CA VAL A 351 18.64 8.45 -27.98
C VAL A 351 18.66 9.98 -27.88
N ARG A 352 19.30 10.68 -28.83
CA ARG A 352 19.29 12.14 -28.89
C ARG A 352 17.89 12.73 -29.09
N ALA A 353 17.06 12.11 -29.93
CA ALA A 353 15.69 12.56 -30.13
C ALA A 353 14.82 12.33 -28.89
N LEU A 354 14.99 11.20 -28.18
CA LEU A 354 14.33 10.93 -26.90
C LEU A 354 14.74 11.97 -25.83
N SER A 355 16.04 12.31 -25.76
CA SER A 355 16.52 13.34 -24.85
C SER A 355 15.98 14.73 -25.21
N GLY A 356 15.98 15.09 -26.49
CA GLY A 356 15.40 16.36 -26.97
C GLY A 356 13.90 16.49 -26.70
N ALA A 357 13.16 15.38 -26.69
CA ALA A 357 11.74 15.33 -26.32
C ALA A 357 11.50 15.28 -24.80
N GLY A 358 12.54 15.35 -23.96
CA GLY A 358 12.43 15.25 -22.51
C GLY A 358 11.93 13.89 -22.01
N LEU A 359 12.13 12.82 -22.81
CA LEU A 359 11.87 11.43 -22.42
C LEU A 359 13.09 10.81 -21.70
N LEU A 360 14.28 11.36 -21.97
CA LEU A 360 15.52 11.11 -21.24
C LEU A 360 16.05 12.46 -20.70
N ASN A 361 15.99 12.64 -19.39
CA ASN A 361 16.36 13.88 -18.72
C ASN A 361 17.80 13.83 -18.22
N ALA A 362 18.52 14.94 -18.36
CA ALA A 362 19.86 15.08 -17.79
C ALA A 362 19.79 15.08 -16.26
N THR A 363 20.75 14.40 -15.65
CA THR A 363 21.05 14.43 -14.21
C THR A 363 22.19 15.40 -13.95
N SER A 364 22.54 15.63 -12.68
CA SER A 364 23.64 16.55 -12.31
C SER A 364 25.01 16.11 -12.83
N ASP A 365 25.15 14.84 -13.20
CA ASP A 365 26.44 14.20 -13.50
C ASP A 365 26.58 13.89 -15.00
N ASP A 366 25.91 14.68 -15.86
CA ASP A 366 25.84 14.50 -17.32
C ASP A 366 25.29 13.13 -17.81
N ARG A 367 24.74 12.32 -16.91
CA ARG A 367 24.01 11.08 -17.24
C ARG A 367 22.55 11.38 -17.55
N LEU A 368 21.93 10.53 -18.37
CA LEU A 368 20.54 10.61 -18.78
C LEU A 368 19.69 9.58 -18.05
N ARG A 369 18.47 9.95 -17.67
CA ARG A 369 17.51 9.09 -16.97
C ARG A 369 16.13 9.14 -17.63
N PRO A 370 15.39 8.03 -17.77
CA PRO A 370 14.04 8.09 -18.31
C PRO A 370 13.11 8.86 -17.39
N GLY A 371 12.27 9.69 -17.99
CA GLY A 371 11.21 10.40 -17.29
C GLY A 371 10.10 10.80 -18.27
N PRO A 372 8.89 11.10 -17.78
CA PRO A 372 8.42 11.11 -16.38
C PRO A 372 8.32 9.72 -15.74
N ARG A 373 8.24 9.63 -14.40
CA ARG A 373 8.22 8.33 -13.67
C ARG A 373 7.11 7.39 -14.14
N TRP A 374 5.89 7.89 -14.31
CA TRP A 374 4.75 7.07 -14.77
C TRP A 374 4.99 6.47 -16.16
N LEU A 375 5.63 7.22 -17.07
CA LEU A 375 5.92 6.76 -18.42
C LEU A 375 6.96 5.63 -18.36
N CYS A 376 8.03 5.84 -17.58
CA CYS A 376 9.02 4.81 -17.32
C CYS A 376 8.37 3.54 -16.76
N ARG A 377 7.49 3.67 -15.76
CA ARG A 377 6.81 2.54 -15.14
C ARG A 377 5.89 1.80 -16.12
N ALA A 378 5.14 2.54 -16.94
CA ALA A 378 4.29 1.95 -17.98
C ALA A 378 5.11 1.17 -19.03
N ILE A 379 6.25 1.71 -19.43
CA ILE A 379 7.19 1.07 -20.35
C ILE A 379 7.79 -0.20 -19.73
N GLU A 380 8.22 -0.15 -18.47
CA GLU A 380 8.73 -1.32 -17.75
C GLU A 380 7.68 -2.40 -17.59
N LEU A 381 6.45 -2.05 -17.20
CA LEU A 381 5.36 -3.02 -17.05
C LEU A 381 5.02 -3.71 -18.38
N GLU A 382 5.00 -2.96 -19.48
CA GLU A 382 4.79 -3.53 -20.81
C GLU A 382 5.96 -4.41 -21.24
N ALA A 383 7.20 -4.01 -20.94
CA ALA A 383 8.38 -4.81 -21.20
C ALA A 383 8.36 -6.13 -20.42
N GLU A 384 8.03 -6.09 -19.13
CA GLU A 384 7.85 -7.28 -18.28
C GLU A 384 6.74 -8.19 -18.81
N ARG A 385 5.60 -7.62 -19.25
CA ARG A 385 4.47 -8.38 -19.82
C ARG A 385 4.85 -9.06 -21.12
N GLN A 386 5.58 -8.37 -22.00
CA GLN A 386 6.07 -8.96 -23.25
C GLN A 386 7.10 -10.06 -22.97
N LEU A 387 7.95 -9.88 -21.96
CA LEU A 387 8.98 -10.85 -21.60
C LEU A 387 8.39 -12.12 -20.97
N SER A 388 7.36 -12.00 -20.13
CA SER A 388 6.66 -13.17 -19.57
C SER A 388 5.91 -14.00 -20.61
N LEU A 389 5.63 -13.42 -21.78
CA LEU A 389 5.03 -14.10 -22.93
C LEU A 389 6.07 -14.51 -23.99
N ALA A 390 7.35 -14.22 -23.76
CA ALA A 390 8.43 -14.60 -24.65
C ALA A 390 8.88 -16.03 -24.37
N SER A 391 9.90 -16.48 -25.12
CA SER A 391 10.45 -17.83 -24.91
C SER A 391 11.01 -18.01 -23.49
N PRO A 392 10.96 -19.24 -22.93
CA PRO A 392 11.62 -19.59 -21.67
C PRO A 392 13.07 -19.18 -21.54
N PHE A 393 13.79 -19.18 -22.66
CA PHE A 393 15.16 -18.70 -22.70
C PHE A 393 15.26 -17.20 -22.35
N GLU A 394 14.41 -16.36 -22.95
CA GLU A 394 14.48 -14.89 -22.76
C GLU A 394 14.12 -14.46 -21.34
N TRP A 395 13.02 -14.98 -20.78
CA TRP A 395 12.69 -14.65 -19.40
C TRP A 395 13.59 -15.39 -18.40
N GLY A 396 14.20 -16.51 -18.78
CA GLY A 396 15.31 -17.14 -18.05
C GLY A 396 16.53 -16.21 -17.92
N GLU A 397 16.97 -15.56 -18.99
CA GLU A 397 18.03 -14.54 -18.95
C GLU A 397 17.65 -13.38 -18.02
N ALA A 398 16.39 -12.96 -18.02
CA ALA A 398 15.91 -11.93 -17.12
C ALA A 398 15.90 -12.37 -15.64
N LEU A 399 15.57 -13.63 -15.35
CA LEU A 399 15.64 -14.18 -14.00
C LEU A 399 17.07 -14.22 -13.46
N LEU A 400 18.09 -14.29 -14.31
CA LEU A 400 19.48 -14.16 -13.87
C LEU A 400 19.85 -12.74 -13.41
N ARG A 401 19.01 -11.73 -13.70
CA ARG A 401 19.25 -10.34 -13.31
C ARG A 401 18.54 -10.01 -11.98
N PRO A 402 19.25 -9.63 -10.91
CA PRO A 402 18.64 -9.34 -9.61
C PRO A 402 17.51 -8.30 -9.64
N HIS A 403 17.59 -7.29 -10.50
CA HIS A 403 16.56 -6.24 -10.61
C HIS A 403 15.33 -6.64 -11.43
N ALA A 404 15.41 -7.72 -12.21
CA ALA A 404 14.30 -8.23 -13.02
C ALA A 404 13.65 -9.46 -12.40
N ALA A 405 14.45 -10.35 -11.78
CA ALA A 405 14.01 -11.65 -11.30
C ALA A 405 12.73 -11.63 -10.44
N PRO A 406 12.57 -10.74 -9.43
CA PRO A 406 11.37 -10.73 -8.59
C PRO A 406 10.09 -10.42 -9.40
N ARG A 407 10.20 -9.54 -10.39
CA ARG A 407 9.06 -9.09 -11.21
C ARG A 407 8.65 -10.15 -12.23
N ILE A 408 9.63 -10.82 -12.83
CA ILE A 408 9.39 -11.92 -13.76
C ILE A 408 8.81 -13.13 -13.02
N ALA A 409 9.39 -13.52 -11.88
CA ALA A 409 8.85 -14.61 -11.06
C ALA A 409 7.41 -14.33 -10.59
N ALA A 410 7.11 -13.09 -10.16
CA ALA A 410 5.75 -12.71 -9.79
C ALA A 410 4.75 -12.85 -10.94
N ARG A 411 5.12 -12.45 -12.17
CA ARG A 411 4.26 -12.60 -13.35
C ARG A 411 4.02 -14.06 -13.73
N LEU A 412 5.06 -14.89 -13.68
CA LEU A 412 4.93 -16.33 -13.92
C LEU A 412 4.02 -16.98 -12.87
N PHE A 413 4.17 -16.61 -11.60
CA PHE A 413 3.28 -17.06 -10.53
C PHE A 413 1.83 -16.63 -10.76
N ASP A 414 1.57 -15.37 -11.11
CA ASP A 414 0.22 -14.89 -11.37
C ASP A 414 -0.44 -15.56 -12.57
N SER A 415 0.32 -15.83 -13.64
CA SER A 415 -0.14 -16.56 -14.83
C SER A 415 -0.52 -18.01 -14.49
N LEU A 416 0.36 -18.75 -13.81
CA LEU A 416 0.08 -20.13 -13.39
C LEU A 416 -1.07 -20.21 -12.40
N ARG A 417 -1.18 -19.26 -11.47
CA ARG A 417 -2.30 -19.16 -10.54
C ARG A 417 -3.62 -18.89 -11.24
N ALA A 418 -3.60 -18.19 -12.38
CA ALA A 418 -4.76 -17.97 -13.23
C ALA A 418 -5.11 -19.19 -14.11
N GLY A 419 -4.32 -20.28 -14.05
CA GLY A 419 -4.53 -21.50 -14.82
C GLY A 419 -3.90 -21.51 -16.21
N GLU A 420 -3.02 -20.54 -16.52
CA GLU A 420 -2.29 -20.49 -17.79
C GLU A 420 -1.08 -21.43 -17.74
N SER A 421 -1.29 -22.74 -17.91
CA SER A 421 -0.25 -23.75 -17.73
C SER A 421 0.70 -23.94 -18.92
N GLY A 422 0.41 -23.32 -20.08
CA GLY A 422 1.21 -23.46 -21.30
C GLY A 422 2.70 -23.11 -21.13
N VAL A 423 3.02 -22.23 -20.17
CA VAL A 423 4.42 -21.90 -19.83
C VAL A 423 5.21 -23.10 -19.29
N LEU A 424 4.55 -24.09 -18.68
CA LEU A 424 5.21 -25.29 -18.18
C LEU A 424 5.70 -26.18 -19.31
N SER A 425 4.84 -26.39 -20.31
CA SER A 425 5.16 -27.13 -21.53
C SER A 425 6.31 -26.47 -22.29
N ASP A 426 6.23 -25.15 -22.52
CA ASP A 426 7.29 -24.39 -23.22
C ASP A 426 8.67 -24.55 -22.55
N VAL A 427 8.70 -24.55 -21.20
CA VAL A 427 9.94 -24.65 -20.41
C VAL A 427 10.59 -26.03 -20.56
N VAL A 428 9.79 -27.09 -20.54
CA VAL A 428 10.31 -28.46 -20.65
C VAL A 428 10.82 -28.75 -22.06
N GLU A 429 10.17 -28.18 -23.09
CA GLU A 429 10.54 -28.35 -24.50
C GLU A 429 11.81 -27.58 -24.92
N LEU A 430 12.38 -26.75 -24.04
CA LEU A 430 13.56 -25.94 -24.38
C LEU A 430 14.82 -26.82 -24.60
N GLU A 431 15.41 -26.72 -25.80
CA GLU A 431 16.57 -27.54 -26.19
C GLU A 431 17.89 -27.13 -25.51
N ALA A 432 17.98 -25.91 -24.96
CA ALA A 432 19.22 -25.31 -24.43
C ALA A 432 19.58 -25.76 -23.00
N ARG A 433 19.60 -27.08 -22.73
CA ARG A 433 19.72 -27.66 -21.37
C ARG A 433 21.00 -27.29 -20.59
N GLU A 434 22.06 -26.91 -21.28
CA GLU A 434 23.34 -26.52 -20.65
C GLU A 434 23.39 -25.04 -20.22
N SER A 435 22.40 -24.22 -20.62
CA SER A 435 22.39 -22.80 -20.32
C SER A 435 21.94 -22.50 -18.88
N PRO A 436 22.59 -21.54 -18.18
CA PRO A 436 22.07 -21.02 -16.91
C PRO A 436 20.65 -20.47 -17.01
N ALA A 437 20.28 -19.88 -18.17
CA ALA A 437 18.94 -19.37 -18.42
C ALA A 437 17.89 -20.49 -18.42
N TYR A 438 18.21 -21.66 -18.97
CA TYR A 438 17.34 -22.83 -18.89
C TYR A 438 17.17 -23.30 -17.45
N ALA A 439 18.28 -23.43 -16.71
CA ALA A 439 18.24 -23.92 -15.33
C ALA A 439 17.36 -23.02 -14.44
N VAL A 440 17.56 -21.69 -14.49
CA VAL A 440 16.73 -20.77 -13.70
C VAL A 440 15.28 -20.74 -14.19
N ALA A 441 15.04 -20.95 -15.49
CA ALA A 441 13.69 -21.00 -16.04
C ALA A 441 12.90 -22.19 -15.49
N VAL A 442 13.46 -23.40 -15.59
CA VAL A 442 12.87 -24.63 -15.04
C VAL A 442 12.64 -24.51 -13.54
N GLU A 443 13.65 -24.07 -12.79
CA GLU A 443 13.53 -23.99 -11.34
C GLU A 443 12.53 -22.91 -10.88
N THR A 444 12.39 -21.82 -11.63
CA THR A 444 11.40 -20.77 -11.32
C THR A 444 10.00 -21.23 -11.70
N ALA A 445 9.81 -21.87 -12.85
CA ALA A 445 8.55 -22.51 -13.22
C ALA A 445 8.12 -23.56 -12.17
N PHE A 446 9.06 -24.38 -11.70
CA PHE A 446 8.84 -25.35 -10.62
C PHE A 446 8.36 -24.69 -9.33
N ARG A 447 9.06 -23.63 -8.87
CA ARG A 447 8.64 -22.84 -7.70
C ARG A 447 7.24 -22.26 -7.88
N CYS A 448 6.99 -21.59 -9.01
CA CYS A 448 5.72 -20.92 -9.28
C CYS A 448 4.56 -21.92 -9.40
N ALA A 449 4.77 -23.08 -10.03
CA ALA A 449 3.76 -24.13 -10.14
C ALA A 449 3.38 -24.68 -8.76
N GLY A 450 4.36 -25.06 -7.94
CA GLY A 450 4.10 -25.60 -6.61
C GLY A 450 3.46 -24.59 -5.65
N LEU A 451 3.85 -23.32 -5.72
CA LEU A 451 3.18 -22.26 -4.97
C LEU A 451 1.78 -21.96 -5.50
N SER A 452 1.54 -22.10 -6.81
CA SER A 452 0.20 -21.96 -7.40
C SER A 452 -0.73 -23.07 -6.91
N LEU A 453 -0.25 -24.30 -6.80
CA LEU A 453 -0.98 -25.40 -6.14
C LEU A 453 -1.32 -25.06 -4.68
N CYS A 454 -0.38 -24.46 -3.94
CA CYS A 454 -0.66 -23.97 -2.58
C CYS A 454 -1.70 -22.85 -2.57
N ALA A 455 -1.75 -22.00 -3.60
CA ALA A 455 -2.78 -20.98 -3.77
C ALA A 455 -4.13 -21.54 -4.27
N GLY A 456 -4.24 -22.86 -4.48
CA GLY A 456 -5.48 -23.52 -4.92
C GLY A 456 -5.67 -23.58 -6.44
N ALA A 457 -4.63 -23.32 -7.23
CA ALA A 457 -4.68 -23.50 -8.68
C ALA A 457 -4.76 -25.00 -9.04
N GLU A 458 -5.52 -25.32 -10.08
CA GLU A 458 -5.56 -26.64 -10.68
C GLU A 458 -4.64 -26.64 -11.91
N LEU A 459 -3.57 -27.45 -11.86
CA LEU A 459 -2.60 -27.61 -12.94
C LEU A 459 -2.64 -29.04 -13.47
N ASP A 460 -2.33 -29.23 -14.75
CA ASP A 460 -2.34 -30.55 -15.38
C ASP A 460 -1.27 -31.48 -14.76
N GLY A 461 -1.68 -32.72 -14.44
CA GLY A 461 -0.79 -33.69 -13.79
C GLY A 461 0.33 -34.20 -14.70
N GLY A 462 0.12 -34.21 -16.02
CA GLY A 462 1.13 -34.56 -17.01
C GLY A 462 2.21 -33.48 -17.08
N GLU A 463 1.80 -32.22 -17.25
CA GLU A 463 2.72 -31.06 -17.27
C GLU A 463 3.53 -30.95 -15.96
N LEU A 464 2.90 -31.21 -14.80
CA LEU A 464 3.60 -31.27 -13.52
C LEU A 464 4.59 -32.44 -13.41
N GLY A 465 4.30 -33.56 -14.08
CA GLY A 465 5.19 -34.71 -14.18
C GLY A 465 6.44 -34.37 -14.97
N ASP A 466 6.26 -33.81 -16.15
CA ASP A 466 7.34 -33.42 -17.05
C ASP A 466 8.22 -32.31 -16.44
N LEU A 467 7.58 -31.31 -15.81
CA LEU A 467 8.30 -30.25 -15.09
C LEU A 467 9.12 -30.79 -13.92
N TRP A 468 8.59 -31.77 -13.19
CA TRP A 468 9.33 -32.39 -12.09
C TRP A 468 10.57 -33.11 -12.59
N ASP A 469 10.43 -33.90 -13.65
CA ASP A 469 11.53 -34.70 -14.18
C ASP A 469 12.63 -33.77 -14.72
N ALA A 470 12.25 -32.70 -15.43
CA ALA A 470 13.17 -31.64 -15.86
C ALA A 470 13.86 -30.93 -14.67
N ALA A 471 13.12 -30.60 -13.61
CA ALA A 471 13.71 -29.99 -12.42
C ALA A 471 14.65 -30.96 -11.68
N ALA A 472 14.28 -32.23 -11.58
CA ALA A 472 15.05 -33.28 -10.91
C ALA A 472 16.41 -33.55 -11.57
N GLU A 473 16.49 -33.40 -12.90
CA GLU A 473 17.76 -33.44 -13.64
C GLU A 473 18.72 -32.31 -13.25
N LEU A 474 18.20 -31.17 -12.78
CA LEU A 474 18.99 -29.98 -12.42
C LEU A 474 19.42 -29.93 -10.95
N TRP A 475 18.78 -30.69 -10.06
CA TRP A 475 19.06 -30.60 -8.63
C TRP A 475 20.50 -30.95 -8.27
N LEU A 476 21.10 -30.13 -7.41
CA LEU A 476 22.42 -30.41 -6.86
C LEU A 476 22.29 -31.30 -5.62
N LYS A 477 22.97 -32.46 -5.64
CA LYS A 477 23.07 -33.39 -4.51
C LYS A 477 24.40 -33.17 -3.79
N LEU A 478 24.36 -32.51 -2.64
CA LEU A 478 25.54 -32.13 -1.86
C LEU A 478 25.66 -32.98 -0.59
N GLY A 479 26.25 -34.17 -0.73
CA GLY A 479 26.38 -35.14 0.37
C GLY A 479 25.02 -35.57 0.91
N ASP A 480 24.86 -35.58 2.23
CA ASP A 480 23.60 -35.93 2.92
C ASP A 480 22.63 -34.75 3.06
N SER A 481 22.87 -33.64 2.35
CA SER A 481 21.96 -32.48 2.36
C SER A 481 20.76 -32.73 1.45
N PRO A 482 19.59 -32.14 1.75
CA PRO A 482 18.48 -32.15 0.82
C PRO A 482 18.89 -31.53 -0.52
N PRO A 483 18.29 -31.95 -1.65
CA PRO A 483 18.57 -31.36 -2.95
C PRO A 483 18.42 -29.84 -2.91
N VAL A 484 19.30 -29.11 -3.60
CA VAL A 484 19.22 -27.64 -3.71
C VAL A 484 19.09 -27.22 -5.18
N PRO A 485 18.45 -26.07 -5.45
CA PRO A 485 18.45 -25.48 -6.78
C PRO A 485 19.88 -25.16 -7.24
N ARG A 486 20.10 -25.20 -8.55
CA ARG A 486 21.36 -24.87 -9.21
C ARG A 486 21.60 -23.37 -9.26
N VAL A 487 20.54 -22.57 -9.33
CA VAL A 487 20.63 -21.10 -9.27
C VAL A 487 19.98 -20.61 -7.97
N GLU A 488 20.78 -19.91 -7.16
CA GLU A 488 20.31 -19.29 -5.91
C GLU A 488 20.31 -17.77 -6.03
N HIS A 489 19.22 -17.19 -5.56
CA HIS A 489 19.05 -15.74 -5.46
C HIS A 489 19.29 -15.26 -4.04
N PRO A 490 19.81 -14.04 -3.86
CA PRO A 490 19.86 -13.41 -2.55
C PRO A 490 18.46 -13.32 -1.91
N PRO A 491 18.31 -13.58 -0.60
CA PRO A 491 17.01 -13.65 0.06
C PRO A 491 16.23 -12.32 0.01
N GLU A 492 16.92 -11.19 -0.08
CA GLU A 492 16.34 -9.84 -0.21
C GLU A 492 15.54 -9.63 -1.51
N LEU A 493 15.72 -10.48 -2.51
CA LEU A 493 14.97 -10.40 -3.77
C LEU A 493 13.51 -10.87 -3.64
N GLY A 494 13.16 -11.52 -2.52
CA GLY A 494 11.77 -11.85 -2.18
C GLY A 494 11.48 -13.34 -2.12
N PRO A 495 10.33 -13.71 -1.51
CA PRO A 495 10.07 -15.08 -1.07
C PRO A 495 9.94 -16.09 -2.21
N LEU A 496 9.51 -15.68 -3.41
CA LEU A 496 9.36 -16.58 -4.57
C LEU A 496 10.68 -17.17 -5.06
N LEU A 497 11.80 -16.47 -4.84
CA LEU A 497 13.12 -16.85 -5.34
C LEU A 497 13.99 -17.54 -4.27
N GLN A 498 13.51 -17.60 -3.03
CA GLN A 498 14.23 -18.17 -1.91
C GLN A 498 14.22 -19.72 -1.95
N ARG A 499 15.19 -20.32 -1.25
CA ARG A 499 15.32 -21.79 -1.15
C ARG A 499 14.10 -22.45 -0.50
N GLY A 500 13.47 -21.79 0.47
CA GLY A 500 12.24 -22.30 1.10
C GLY A 500 11.08 -22.49 0.11
N ALA A 501 10.95 -21.62 -0.90
CA ALA A 501 9.90 -21.71 -1.92
C ALA A 501 10.14 -22.91 -2.84
N PHE A 502 11.40 -23.24 -3.12
CA PHE A 502 11.76 -24.46 -3.85
C PHE A 502 11.32 -25.71 -3.09
N TYR A 503 11.60 -25.79 -1.79
CA TYR A 503 11.18 -26.94 -0.99
C TYR A 503 9.66 -27.03 -0.84
N LEU A 504 9.01 -25.90 -0.61
CA LEU A 504 7.56 -25.85 -0.51
C LEU A 504 6.90 -26.30 -1.83
N ALA A 505 7.44 -25.84 -2.97
CA ALA A 505 6.98 -26.28 -4.27
C ALA A 505 7.21 -27.78 -4.52
N ALA A 506 8.36 -28.32 -4.11
CA ALA A 506 8.64 -29.74 -4.20
C ALA A 506 7.64 -30.58 -3.39
N LEU A 507 7.29 -30.15 -2.18
CA LEU A 507 6.27 -30.82 -1.36
C LEU A 507 4.89 -30.77 -2.01
N ALA A 508 4.52 -29.62 -2.59
CA ALA A 508 3.22 -29.41 -3.23
C ALA A 508 3.06 -30.27 -4.49
N ILE A 509 4.05 -30.23 -5.39
CA ILE A 509 4.04 -31.00 -6.64
C ILE A 509 4.10 -32.51 -6.35
N ALA A 510 4.91 -32.93 -5.37
CA ALA A 510 4.93 -34.33 -4.96
C ALA A 510 3.57 -34.80 -4.42
N GLU A 511 2.89 -33.98 -3.62
CA GLU A 511 1.55 -34.32 -3.11
C GLU A 511 0.54 -34.44 -4.26
N ALA A 512 0.53 -33.48 -5.19
CA ALA A 512 -0.35 -33.49 -6.36
C ALA A 512 -0.12 -34.71 -7.27
N ARG A 513 1.13 -35.19 -7.38
CA ARG A 513 1.50 -36.40 -8.14
C ARG A 513 1.29 -37.70 -7.37
N GLY A 514 0.89 -37.65 -6.09
CA GLY A 514 0.82 -38.83 -5.24
C GLY A 514 2.18 -39.47 -4.93
N SER A 515 3.28 -38.73 -5.06
CA SER A 515 4.64 -39.17 -4.76
C SER A 515 5.13 -38.65 -3.40
N SER A 516 6.14 -39.32 -2.85
CA SER A 516 6.81 -38.83 -1.64
C SER A 516 8.07 -38.04 -2.00
N TRP A 517 8.35 -36.98 -1.23
CA TRP A 517 9.64 -36.28 -1.30
C TRP A 517 10.59 -36.92 -0.27
N PRO A 518 11.90 -37.02 -0.55
CA PRO A 518 12.85 -37.62 0.39
C PRO A 518 12.78 -36.94 1.77
N SER A 519 12.79 -37.74 2.84
CA SER A 519 12.79 -37.28 4.23
C SER A 519 14.18 -36.84 4.74
N VAL A 520 15.21 -36.95 3.91
CA VAL A 520 16.59 -36.62 4.28
C VAL A 520 16.71 -35.12 4.58
N GLY A 521 17.18 -34.79 5.78
CA GLY A 521 17.37 -33.41 6.21
C GLY A 521 16.08 -32.62 6.45
N ALA A 522 14.99 -33.30 6.83
CA ALA A 522 13.67 -32.69 7.05
C ALA A 522 13.70 -31.40 7.89
N VAL A 523 14.49 -31.36 8.99
CA VAL A 523 14.63 -30.15 9.82
C VAL A 523 15.18 -28.97 9.01
N ARG A 524 16.24 -29.17 8.21
CA ARG A 524 16.83 -28.10 7.37
C ARG A 524 15.87 -27.63 6.28
N VAL A 525 15.07 -28.54 5.74
CA VAL A 525 14.02 -28.19 4.77
C VAL A 525 12.96 -27.31 5.45
N TYR A 526 12.54 -27.68 6.66
CA TYR A 526 11.57 -26.92 7.44
C TYR A 526 12.10 -25.57 7.90
N ASP A 527 13.39 -25.46 8.26
CA ASP A 527 14.05 -24.18 8.58
C ASP A 527 13.96 -23.22 7.38
N ALA A 528 14.31 -23.70 6.18
CA ALA A 528 14.24 -22.89 4.95
C ALA A 528 12.80 -22.50 4.57
N ILE A 529 11.83 -23.41 4.75
CA ILE A 529 10.40 -23.09 4.54
C ILE A 529 9.92 -22.05 5.54
N SER A 530 10.36 -22.13 6.80
CA SER A 530 10.01 -21.19 7.87
C SER A 530 10.48 -19.77 7.53
N GLU A 531 11.70 -19.64 7.02
CA GLU A 531 12.24 -18.37 6.54
C GLU A 531 11.40 -17.77 5.41
N VAL A 532 10.98 -18.58 4.43
CA VAL A 532 10.11 -18.12 3.34
C VAL A 532 8.73 -17.71 3.82
N LEU A 533 8.14 -18.46 4.76
CA LEU A 533 6.82 -18.14 5.31
C LEU A 533 6.86 -16.83 6.11
N ALA A 534 7.93 -16.57 6.85
CA ALA A 534 8.12 -15.31 7.57
C ALA A 534 8.09 -14.09 6.62
N HIS A 535 8.66 -14.22 5.42
CA HIS A 535 8.65 -13.19 4.38
C HIS A 535 7.40 -13.23 3.48
N GLY A 536 6.64 -14.34 3.50
CA GLY A 536 5.48 -14.61 2.66
C GLY A 536 4.13 -14.28 3.29
N LYS A 537 4.10 -13.67 4.49
CA LYS A 537 2.83 -13.33 5.16
C LYS A 537 1.98 -12.41 4.29
N GLY A 538 0.76 -12.85 3.98
CA GLY A 538 -0.16 -12.16 3.08
C GLY A 538 -0.07 -12.55 1.60
N ALA A 539 0.89 -13.40 1.21
CA ALA A 539 0.94 -13.96 -0.13
C ALA A 539 -0.22 -14.95 -0.37
N PRO A 540 -0.76 -15.07 -1.60
CA PRO A 540 -1.89 -15.95 -1.89
C PRO A 540 -1.67 -17.44 -1.57
N TRP A 541 -0.41 -17.89 -1.55
CA TRP A 541 -0.02 -19.27 -1.27
C TRP A 541 0.25 -19.54 0.23
N PHE A 542 0.26 -18.51 1.09
CA PHE A 542 0.66 -18.63 2.49
C PHE A 542 -0.21 -19.61 3.29
N ASP A 543 -1.54 -19.45 3.20
CA ASP A 543 -2.49 -20.29 3.92
C ASP A 543 -2.41 -21.76 3.47
N GLY A 544 -2.34 -21.98 2.15
CA GLY A 544 -2.24 -23.33 1.60
C GLY A 544 -0.89 -24.00 1.84
N ALA A 545 0.18 -23.23 2.00
CA ALA A 545 1.49 -23.75 2.40
C ALA A 545 1.45 -24.36 3.80
N HIS A 546 0.84 -23.66 4.77
CA HIS A 546 0.63 -24.23 6.10
C HIS A 546 -0.29 -25.46 6.04
N ALA A 547 -1.37 -25.41 5.25
CA ALA A 547 -2.26 -26.56 5.08
C ALA A 547 -1.54 -27.79 4.49
N LEU A 548 -0.64 -27.58 3.53
CA LEU A 548 0.21 -28.63 2.97
C LEU A 548 1.13 -29.25 4.04
N ILE A 549 1.81 -28.42 4.85
CA ILE A 549 2.66 -28.90 5.96
C ILE A 549 1.83 -29.74 6.93
N ASP A 550 0.63 -29.29 7.31
CA ASP A 550 -0.25 -30.04 8.21
C ASP A 550 -0.74 -31.38 7.62
N ARG A 551 -1.08 -31.42 6.32
CA ARG A 551 -1.43 -32.68 5.63
C ARG A 551 -0.27 -33.65 5.56
N ARG A 552 0.93 -33.15 5.27
CA ARG A 552 2.16 -33.95 5.26
C ARG A 552 2.47 -34.53 6.63
N ARG A 553 2.43 -33.72 7.68
CA ARG A 553 2.58 -34.17 9.06
C ARG A 553 1.63 -35.32 9.40
N ARG A 554 0.35 -35.19 9.05
CA ARG A 554 -0.67 -36.21 9.34
C ARG A 554 -0.49 -37.51 8.54
N SER A 555 0.07 -37.44 7.34
CA SER A 555 0.23 -38.60 6.45
C SER A 555 1.59 -39.30 6.57
N GLN A 556 2.65 -38.55 6.87
CA GLN A 556 4.04 -39.02 6.86
C GLN A 556 4.72 -39.01 8.24
N GLY A 557 4.05 -38.47 9.26
CA GLY A 557 4.58 -38.32 10.61
C GLY A 557 5.11 -36.92 10.90
N SER A 558 5.39 -36.65 12.17
CA SER A 558 5.80 -35.33 12.67
C SER A 558 7.31 -35.13 12.60
N VAL A 559 7.72 -33.97 12.10
CA VAL A 559 9.05 -33.41 12.25
C VAL A 559 9.00 -32.49 13.47
N ASP A 560 9.82 -32.75 14.49
CA ASP A 560 9.91 -31.91 15.69
C ASP A 560 10.41 -30.50 15.32
N HIS A 561 9.49 -29.63 14.90
CA HIS A 561 9.76 -28.32 14.32
C HIS A 561 8.59 -27.35 14.54
N ALA A 562 8.89 -26.06 14.73
CA ALA A 562 7.91 -25.03 15.06
C ALA A 562 6.77 -24.87 14.03
N LEU A 563 7.05 -25.12 12.75
CA LEU A 563 6.04 -25.08 11.67
C LEU A 563 4.90 -26.09 11.86
N GLU A 564 5.13 -27.19 12.59
CA GLU A 564 4.09 -28.18 12.87
C GLU A 564 3.27 -27.85 14.12
N ALA A 565 3.73 -26.91 14.95
CA ALA A 565 3.08 -26.56 16.21
C ALA A 565 1.60 -26.16 16.04
N PRO A 566 1.21 -25.34 15.02
CA PRO A 566 -0.20 -25.05 14.78
C PRO A 566 -1.04 -26.28 14.44
N GLY A 567 -0.52 -27.22 13.64
CA GLY A 567 -1.22 -28.47 13.31
C GLY A 567 -1.38 -29.41 14.50
N LEU A 568 -0.31 -29.54 15.31
CA LEU A 568 -0.33 -30.30 16.57
C LEU A 568 -1.31 -29.71 17.59
N LEU A 569 -1.41 -28.38 17.64
CA LEU A 569 -2.40 -27.69 18.46
C LEU A 569 -3.83 -28.10 18.07
N LEU A 570 -4.14 -28.09 16.77
CA LEU A 570 -5.45 -28.47 16.27
C LEU A 570 -5.79 -29.94 16.55
N ASP A 571 -4.81 -30.83 16.54
CA ASP A 571 -5.01 -32.23 16.92
C ASP A 571 -5.34 -32.37 18.43
N ARG A 572 -4.63 -31.62 19.29
CA ARG A 572 -4.89 -31.59 20.74
C ARG A 572 -6.25 -30.98 21.08
N ILE A 573 -6.72 -30.03 20.28
CA ILE A 573 -8.08 -29.49 20.40
C ILE A 573 -9.09 -30.59 20.07
N GLY A 574 -8.85 -31.37 19.01
CA GLY A 574 -9.67 -32.53 18.65
C GLY A 574 -9.71 -33.61 19.73
N SER A 575 -8.62 -33.82 20.48
CA SER A 575 -8.56 -34.79 21.59
C SER A 575 -9.03 -34.25 22.95
N ALA A 576 -9.37 -32.95 23.05
CA ALA A 576 -9.67 -32.24 24.30
C ALA A 576 -8.51 -32.15 25.33
N GLU A 577 -7.28 -32.43 24.91
CA GLU A 577 -6.07 -32.45 25.76
C GLU A 577 -5.23 -31.16 25.65
N LEU A 578 -5.87 -30.03 25.34
CA LEU A 578 -5.13 -28.78 25.15
C LEU A 578 -4.63 -28.15 26.46
N ALA A 579 -3.32 -28.19 26.69
CA ALA A 579 -2.62 -27.39 27.71
C ALA A 579 -2.29 -25.97 27.21
N TRP A 580 -2.21 -25.00 28.12
CA TRP A 580 -1.99 -23.59 27.76
C TRP A 580 -0.61 -23.34 27.15
N GLU A 581 0.43 -23.98 27.66
CA GLU A 581 1.80 -23.85 27.15
C GLU A 581 1.88 -24.25 25.67
N GLY A 582 1.11 -25.27 25.28
CA GLY A 582 0.97 -25.69 23.89
C GLY A 582 0.23 -24.66 23.02
N ALA A 583 -0.76 -23.95 23.58
CA ALA A 583 -1.50 -22.90 22.89
C ALA A 583 -0.65 -21.65 22.64
N VAL A 584 0.20 -21.28 23.58
CA VAL A 584 1.12 -20.13 23.45
C VAL A 584 2.21 -20.39 22.39
N ALA A 585 2.73 -21.62 22.32
CA ALA A 585 3.79 -21.97 21.38
C ALA A 585 3.37 -21.90 19.89
N ALA A 586 2.07 -21.96 19.58
CA ALA A 586 1.54 -21.93 18.20
C ALA A 586 1.21 -20.50 17.70
N ALA A 587 2.00 -19.51 18.13
CA ALA A 587 1.67 -18.09 18.27
C ALA A 587 1.21 -17.28 17.03
N ASP A 588 1.00 -17.86 15.84
CA ASP A 588 0.40 -17.12 14.71
C ASP A 588 -1.10 -17.46 14.53
N PRO A 589 -2.00 -16.55 14.95
CA PRO A 589 -3.43 -16.71 14.82
C PRO A 589 -3.95 -16.82 13.40
N ASP A 590 -3.29 -16.17 12.44
CA ASP A 590 -3.68 -16.19 11.04
C ASP A 590 -3.48 -17.60 10.48
N VAL A 591 -2.34 -18.21 10.83
CA VAL A 591 -2.01 -19.60 10.49
C VAL A 591 -3.02 -20.57 11.10
N LEU A 592 -3.37 -20.41 12.38
CA LEU A 592 -4.37 -21.27 13.03
C LEU A 592 -5.74 -21.18 12.35
N ARG A 593 -6.18 -19.98 11.98
CA ARG A 593 -7.44 -19.78 11.26
C ARG A 593 -7.41 -20.43 9.87
N ALA A 594 -6.33 -20.24 9.13
CA ALA A 594 -6.15 -20.84 7.81
C ALA A 594 -6.21 -22.38 7.88
N LEU A 595 -5.46 -22.97 8.81
CA LEU A 595 -5.43 -24.41 9.02
C LEU A 595 -6.80 -24.97 9.44
N TRP A 596 -7.49 -24.30 10.37
CA TRP A 596 -8.81 -24.71 10.81
C TRP A 596 -9.82 -24.79 9.65
N ARG A 597 -9.83 -23.77 8.79
CA ARG A 597 -10.65 -23.76 7.58
C ARG A 597 -10.26 -24.86 6.60
N SER A 598 -8.97 -25.10 6.39
CA SER A 598 -8.49 -26.16 5.50
C SER A 598 -8.89 -27.57 5.95
N ARG A 599 -9.18 -27.76 7.25
CA ARG A 599 -9.71 -29.01 7.82
C ARG A 599 -11.23 -29.14 7.66
N GLY A 600 -11.87 -28.25 6.89
CA GLY A 600 -13.30 -28.26 6.61
C GLY A 600 -14.17 -27.62 7.69
N SER A 601 -13.58 -26.94 8.67
CA SER A 601 -14.33 -26.27 9.74
C SER A 601 -14.58 -24.80 9.40
N ALA A 602 -15.83 -24.44 9.12
CA ALA A 602 -16.22 -23.06 8.84
C ALA A 602 -16.39 -22.21 10.11
N GLU A 603 -16.76 -22.85 11.23
CA GLU A 603 -17.07 -22.16 12.48
C GLU A 603 -15.81 -21.96 13.34
N MET A 604 -15.54 -20.72 13.74
CA MET A 604 -14.43 -20.37 14.62
C MET A 604 -14.72 -20.61 16.11
N ALA A 605 -15.99 -20.75 16.49
CA ALA A 605 -16.43 -20.88 17.88
C ALA A 605 -15.83 -22.10 18.62
N PRO A 606 -15.74 -23.30 18.02
CA PRO A 606 -15.13 -24.45 18.70
C PRO A 606 -13.64 -24.25 18.99
N LEU A 607 -12.89 -23.69 18.03
CA LEU A 607 -11.47 -23.38 18.18
C LEU A 607 -11.26 -22.32 19.28
N ALA A 608 -12.00 -21.21 19.23
CA ALA A 608 -11.96 -20.18 20.26
C ALA A 608 -12.27 -20.76 21.64
N THR A 609 -13.35 -21.54 21.76
CA THR A 609 -13.76 -22.17 23.01
C THR A 609 -12.67 -23.06 23.61
N ALA A 610 -12.00 -23.87 22.78
CA ALA A 610 -10.93 -24.74 23.25
C ALA A 610 -9.72 -23.94 23.78
N LEU A 611 -9.30 -22.90 23.05
CA LEU A 611 -8.21 -22.00 23.47
C LEU A 611 -8.54 -21.30 24.80
N TYR A 612 -9.73 -20.73 24.91
CA TYR A 612 -10.16 -20.04 26.13
C TYR A 612 -10.31 -20.98 27.34
N ARG A 613 -10.77 -22.23 27.14
CA ARG A 613 -10.83 -23.23 28.22
C ARG A 613 -9.44 -23.69 28.65
N ALA A 614 -8.49 -23.82 27.72
CA ALA A 614 -7.10 -24.12 28.08
C ALA A 614 -6.48 -22.99 28.92
N TRP A 615 -6.75 -21.75 28.52
CA TRP A 615 -6.33 -20.56 29.26
C TRP A 615 -6.96 -20.47 30.66
N GLU A 616 -8.26 -20.72 30.77
CA GLU A 616 -8.98 -20.78 32.06
C GLU A 616 -8.40 -21.87 32.97
N ARG A 617 -8.13 -23.07 32.46
CA ARG A 617 -7.51 -24.16 33.23
C ARG A 617 -6.11 -23.81 33.74
N ALA A 618 -5.38 -22.98 33.00
CA ALA A 618 -4.07 -22.46 33.42
C ALA A 618 -4.16 -21.29 34.41
N GLY A 619 -5.37 -20.87 34.80
CA GLY A 619 -5.57 -19.81 35.79
C GLY A 619 -5.53 -18.39 35.21
N PHE A 620 -5.82 -18.22 33.92
CA PHE A 620 -5.81 -16.92 33.22
C PHE A 620 -4.44 -16.19 33.27
N PRO A 621 -3.34 -16.82 32.83
CA PRO A 621 -2.05 -16.15 32.66
C PRO A 621 -2.15 -14.94 31.72
N ASP A 622 -1.19 -14.02 31.77
CA ASP A 622 -1.19 -12.84 30.89
C ASP A 622 -1.27 -13.24 29.40
N PRO A 623 -2.27 -12.76 28.63
CA PRO A 623 -2.40 -13.07 27.22
C PRO A 623 -1.48 -12.25 26.31
N GLU A 624 -0.69 -11.29 26.82
CA GLU A 624 0.21 -10.46 26.00
C GLU A 624 1.15 -11.32 25.12
N GLY A 625 1.16 -11.04 23.82
CA GLY A 625 1.96 -11.79 22.84
C GLY A 625 1.43 -13.18 22.47
N THR A 626 0.20 -13.54 22.89
CA THR A 626 -0.43 -14.83 22.58
C THR A 626 -1.56 -14.69 21.54
N VAL A 627 -2.12 -15.83 21.09
CA VAL A 627 -3.31 -15.86 20.21
C VAL A 627 -4.56 -15.20 20.82
N LEU A 628 -4.60 -15.06 22.15
CA LEU A 628 -5.68 -14.43 22.89
C LEU A 628 -5.40 -12.96 23.24
N ASP A 629 -4.27 -12.38 22.79
CA ASP A 629 -3.91 -10.99 23.05
C ASP A 629 -4.97 -10.03 22.46
N PRO A 630 -5.72 -9.28 23.29
CA PRO A 630 -6.79 -8.41 22.81
C PRO A 630 -6.29 -7.17 22.06
N SER A 631 -5.02 -6.81 22.22
CA SER A 631 -4.38 -5.75 21.44
C SER A 631 -4.15 -6.17 19.98
N ALA A 632 -3.97 -7.46 19.74
CA ALA A 632 -3.81 -8.04 18.41
C ALA A 632 -5.15 -8.25 17.69
N ASN A 633 -5.20 -8.04 16.37
CA ASN A 633 -6.41 -8.23 15.54
C ASN A 633 -7.01 -9.65 15.68
N ALA A 634 -6.12 -10.62 15.88
CA ALA A 634 -6.46 -11.99 16.12
C ALA A 634 -7.19 -12.24 17.43
N GLY A 635 -6.67 -11.75 18.57
CA GLY A 635 -7.31 -11.92 19.85
C GLY A 635 -8.69 -11.27 19.86
N ARG A 636 -8.87 -10.15 19.14
CA ARG A 636 -10.20 -9.57 18.88
C ARG A 636 -11.15 -10.54 18.17
N THR A 637 -10.67 -11.19 17.11
CA THR A 637 -11.45 -12.20 16.37
C THR A 637 -11.82 -13.37 17.27
N PHE A 638 -10.86 -13.91 18.04
CA PHE A 638 -11.12 -15.04 18.93
C PHE A 638 -12.06 -14.67 20.07
N PHE A 639 -11.92 -13.47 20.64
CA PHE A 639 -12.80 -12.96 21.71
C PHE A 639 -14.25 -12.87 21.27
N ALA A 640 -14.53 -12.44 20.04
CA ALA A 640 -15.89 -12.42 19.50
C ALA A 640 -16.57 -13.82 19.51
N HIS A 641 -15.78 -14.88 19.40
CA HIS A 641 -16.21 -16.27 19.37
C HIS A 641 -16.07 -17.01 20.72
N ALA A 642 -15.63 -16.31 21.77
CA ALA A 642 -15.50 -16.90 23.11
C ALA A 642 -16.88 -17.23 23.71
N PRO A 643 -16.99 -18.31 24.51
CA PRO A 643 -18.19 -18.58 25.30
C PRO A 643 -18.59 -17.36 26.13
N ALA A 644 -19.89 -17.08 26.19
CA ALA A 644 -20.35 -15.85 26.81
C ALA A 644 -20.06 -15.78 28.31
N GLU A 645 -20.15 -16.90 29.01
CA GLU A 645 -19.82 -17.00 30.43
C GLU A 645 -18.36 -16.63 30.67
N LEU A 646 -17.49 -17.00 29.73
CA LEU A 646 -16.07 -16.74 29.81
C LEU A 646 -15.76 -15.27 29.45
N ARG A 647 -16.44 -14.68 28.46
CA ARG A 647 -16.37 -13.23 28.18
C ARG A 647 -16.74 -12.40 29.42
N LEU A 648 -17.83 -12.76 30.09
CA LEU A 648 -18.27 -12.09 31.32
C LEU A 648 -17.22 -12.20 32.44
N ARG A 649 -16.65 -13.39 32.65
CA ARG A 649 -15.57 -13.60 33.62
C ARG A 649 -14.33 -12.76 33.30
N LEU A 650 -13.97 -12.63 32.02
CA LEU A 650 -12.83 -11.83 31.59
C LEU A 650 -13.02 -10.35 31.82
N LEU A 651 -14.19 -9.83 31.45
CA LEU A 651 -14.53 -8.45 31.75
C LEU A 651 -14.49 -8.18 33.26
N SER A 652 -14.89 -9.14 34.10
CA SER A 652 -14.83 -8.97 35.56
C SER A 652 -13.41 -8.95 36.14
N LYS A 653 -12.40 -9.52 35.45
CA LYS A 653 -11.04 -9.68 35.98
C LYS A 653 -9.96 -8.82 35.31
N SER A 654 -10.22 -8.30 34.12
CA SER A 654 -9.19 -7.66 33.29
C SER A 654 -9.02 -6.18 33.61
N GLU A 655 -7.78 -5.70 33.70
CA GLU A 655 -7.45 -4.27 33.71
C GLU A 655 -7.72 -3.62 32.32
N ASP A 656 -7.82 -4.43 31.26
CA ASP A 656 -8.10 -4.02 29.87
C ASP A 656 -9.60 -3.95 29.53
N ARG A 657 -10.49 -3.84 30.52
CA ARG A 657 -11.96 -3.74 30.32
C ARG A 657 -12.34 -2.80 29.17
N ALA A 658 -11.78 -1.58 29.15
CA ALA A 658 -12.08 -0.58 28.14
C ALA A 658 -11.72 -1.01 26.70
N ARG A 659 -10.75 -1.91 26.53
CA ARG A 659 -10.34 -2.43 25.20
C ARG A 659 -11.18 -3.62 24.75
N LEU A 660 -11.70 -4.41 25.70
CA LEU A 660 -12.49 -5.60 25.43
C LEU A 660 -13.97 -5.31 25.17
N VAL A 661 -14.53 -4.28 25.82
CA VAL A 661 -15.95 -3.92 25.70
C VAL A 661 -16.39 -3.60 24.25
N PRO A 662 -15.61 -2.86 23.43
CA PRO A 662 -15.95 -2.62 22.03
C PRO A 662 -16.06 -3.90 21.17
N LEU A 663 -15.53 -5.03 21.64
CA LEU A 663 -15.52 -6.30 20.94
C LEU A 663 -16.74 -7.18 21.29
N LEU A 664 -17.59 -6.71 22.20
CA LEU A 664 -18.82 -7.40 22.57
C LEU A 664 -19.84 -7.24 21.44
N GLY A 665 -20.16 -8.36 20.78
CA GLY A 665 -21.30 -8.43 19.87
C GLY A 665 -22.63 -8.38 20.62
N ASP A 666 -23.73 -8.26 19.88
CA ASP A 666 -25.10 -8.16 20.43
C ASP A 666 -25.47 -9.30 21.38
N GLU A 667 -25.01 -10.52 21.11
CA GLU A 667 -25.24 -11.64 22.01
C GLU A 667 -24.54 -11.48 23.37
N ALA A 668 -23.32 -10.93 23.38
CA ALA A 668 -22.60 -10.67 24.62
C ALA A 668 -23.27 -9.54 25.39
N TRP A 669 -23.69 -8.46 24.72
CA TRP A 669 -24.48 -7.41 25.34
C TRP A 669 -25.80 -7.93 25.89
N ARG A 670 -26.49 -8.83 25.20
CA ARG A 670 -27.69 -9.51 25.71
C ARG A 670 -27.41 -10.23 27.02
N LEU A 671 -26.34 -11.01 27.08
CA LEU A 671 -25.99 -11.83 28.24
C LEU A 671 -25.50 -10.99 29.42
N VAL A 672 -24.75 -9.91 29.17
CA VAL A 672 -24.47 -8.85 30.17
C VAL A 672 -25.78 -8.25 30.68
N SER A 673 -26.72 -7.96 29.78
CA SER A 673 -28.03 -7.37 30.10
C SER A 673 -28.97 -8.33 30.81
N GLU A 674 -28.70 -9.63 30.82
CA GLU A 674 -29.52 -10.67 31.47
C GLU A 674 -28.85 -11.20 32.74
N ALA A 675 -27.54 -11.02 32.89
CA ALA A 675 -26.81 -11.37 34.09
C ALA A 675 -27.37 -10.64 35.32
N PRO A 676 -27.36 -11.26 36.51
CA PRO A 676 -27.63 -10.55 37.75
C PRO A 676 -26.65 -9.38 37.89
N PRO A 677 -27.06 -8.25 38.51
CA PRO A 677 -26.19 -7.10 38.71
C PRO A 677 -24.91 -7.58 39.41
N GLY A 678 -23.80 -7.52 38.68
CA GLY A 678 -22.49 -7.96 39.13
C GLY A 678 -21.73 -6.85 39.86
N ASP A 679 -20.40 -6.94 39.80
CA ASP A 679 -19.47 -5.89 40.26
C ASP A 679 -19.91 -4.49 39.76
N PRO A 680 -20.22 -3.53 40.66
CA PRO A 680 -20.62 -2.17 40.29
C PRO A 680 -19.60 -1.44 39.40
N GLU A 681 -18.30 -1.74 39.57
CA GLU A 681 -17.25 -1.14 38.75
C GLU A 681 -17.31 -1.64 37.29
N LEU A 682 -17.60 -2.93 37.11
CA LEU A 682 -17.82 -3.52 35.80
C LEU A 682 -19.06 -2.92 35.13
N LEU A 683 -20.16 -2.75 35.87
CA LEU A 683 -21.40 -2.17 35.32
C LEU A 683 -21.22 -0.70 34.93
N ALA A 684 -20.44 0.06 35.68
CA ALA A 684 -20.08 1.44 35.33
C ALA A 684 -19.24 1.50 34.03
N ALA A 685 -18.19 0.66 33.93
CA ALA A 685 -17.35 0.60 32.73
C ALA A 685 -18.12 0.17 31.48
N LEU A 686 -19.07 -0.77 31.62
CA LEU A 686 -19.94 -1.19 30.52
C LEU A 686 -20.92 -0.07 30.12
N ALA A 687 -21.45 0.69 31.08
CA ALA A 687 -22.37 1.79 30.79
C ALA A 687 -21.72 2.95 30.02
N GLU A 688 -20.41 3.19 30.19
CA GLU A 688 -19.67 4.21 29.41
C GLU A 688 -19.63 3.91 27.91
N GLN A 689 -19.67 2.63 27.55
CA GLN A 689 -19.54 2.11 26.19
C GLN A 689 -20.84 1.45 25.69
N LEU A 690 -21.96 1.66 26.38
CA LEU A 690 -23.24 1.04 26.07
C LEU A 690 -23.75 1.52 24.69
N PRO A 691 -23.94 0.63 23.70
CA PRO A 691 -24.49 1.04 22.42
C PRO A 691 -25.95 1.50 22.56
N ASP A 692 -26.35 2.50 21.77
CA ASP A 692 -27.69 3.11 21.84
C ASP A 692 -28.83 2.08 21.74
N VAL A 693 -28.64 1.02 20.95
CA VAL A 693 -29.63 -0.07 20.77
C VAL A 693 -29.91 -0.88 22.04
N TRP A 694 -29.01 -0.83 23.03
CA TRP A 694 -29.13 -1.54 24.31
C TRP A 694 -29.62 -0.65 25.46
N VAL A 695 -29.65 0.68 25.26
CA VAL A 695 -30.03 1.68 26.28
C VAL A 695 -31.42 1.40 26.85
N GLU A 696 -32.44 1.23 25.99
CA GLU A 696 -33.82 0.93 26.43
C GLU A 696 -33.92 -0.36 27.24
N ARG A 697 -33.17 -1.40 26.83
CA ARG A 697 -33.19 -2.70 27.53
C ARG A 697 -32.53 -2.62 28.90
N TRP A 698 -31.47 -1.82 29.05
CA TRP A 698 -30.84 -1.56 30.35
C TRP A 698 -31.72 -0.68 31.23
N LEU A 699 -32.36 0.34 30.66
CA LEU A 699 -33.30 1.20 31.37
C LEU A 699 -34.54 0.43 31.87
N ALA A 700 -34.93 -0.65 31.21
CA ALA A 700 -35.99 -1.53 31.70
C ALA A 700 -35.62 -2.30 32.99
N ARG A 701 -34.35 -2.34 33.40
CA ARG A 701 -33.89 -3.02 34.63
C ARG A 701 -33.58 -2.00 35.74
N PRO A 702 -34.35 -1.94 36.83
CA PRO A 702 -34.17 -0.94 37.89
C PRO A 702 -32.73 -0.84 38.43
N ALA A 703 -32.04 -1.98 38.58
CA ALA A 703 -30.67 -2.05 39.09
C ALA A 703 -29.61 -1.42 38.16
N LEU A 704 -29.89 -1.24 36.87
CA LEU A 704 -28.92 -0.73 35.88
C LEU A 704 -29.13 0.75 35.53
N ARG A 705 -30.29 1.32 35.89
CA ARG A 705 -30.69 2.69 35.50
C ARG A 705 -29.73 3.77 35.97
N ALA A 706 -29.19 3.62 37.17
CA ALA A 706 -28.24 4.58 37.73
C ALA A 706 -26.99 4.73 36.84
N PHE A 707 -26.51 3.63 36.27
CA PHE A 707 -25.35 3.61 35.38
C PHE A 707 -25.68 4.20 34.01
N VAL A 708 -26.84 3.85 33.43
CA VAL A 708 -27.27 4.41 32.13
C VAL A 708 -27.52 5.92 32.21
N LYS A 709 -28.09 6.40 33.32
CA LYS A 709 -28.39 7.83 33.54
C LYS A 709 -27.13 8.71 33.41
N GLN A 710 -25.98 8.22 33.85
CA GLN A 710 -24.72 8.97 33.80
C GLN A 710 -24.29 9.29 32.36
N ARG A 711 -24.56 8.38 31.41
CA ARG A 711 -24.12 8.51 30.02
C ARG A 711 -25.22 8.95 29.05
N HIS A 712 -26.46 8.54 29.29
CA HIS A 712 -27.65 8.81 28.46
C HIS A 712 -28.78 9.44 29.30
N PRO A 713 -28.56 10.65 29.87
CA PRO A 713 -29.52 11.27 30.79
C PRO A 713 -30.89 11.53 30.15
N ALA A 714 -30.92 11.87 28.85
CA ALA A 714 -32.18 12.13 28.13
C ALA A 714 -33.05 10.87 27.98
N ALA A 715 -32.47 9.74 27.57
CA ALA A 715 -33.18 8.47 27.45
C ALA A 715 -33.65 7.96 28.83
N ALA A 716 -32.79 8.08 29.85
CA ALA A 716 -33.15 7.73 31.23
C ALA A 716 -34.33 8.57 31.75
N ARG A 717 -34.36 9.87 31.45
CA ARG A 717 -35.46 10.77 31.77
C ARG A 717 -36.75 10.38 31.05
N GLU A 718 -36.67 10.13 29.74
CA GLU A 718 -37.85 9.74 28.95
C GLU A 718 -38.47 8.45 29.46
N ARG A 719 -37.64 7.43 29.75
CA ARG A 719 -38.10 6.18 30.34
C ARG A 719 -38.77 6.39 31.70
N LEU A 720 -38.17 7.20 32.56
CA LEU A 720 -38.72 7.49 33.88
C LEU A 720 -40.09 8.17 33.80
N LEU A 721 -40.29 9.07 32.83
CA LEU A 721 -41.59 9.69 32.56
C LEU A 721 -42.60 8.69 32.00
N LEU A 722 -42.17 7.75 31.17
CA LEU A 722 -43.03 6.66 30.68
C LEU A 722 -43.49 5.75 31.83
N ASP A 723 -42.57 5.35 32.72
CA ASP A 723 -42.89 4.53 33.89
C ASP A 723 -43.85 5.29 34.83
N ALA A 724 -43.62 6.58 35.06
CA ALA A 724 -44.53 7.46 35.82
C ALA A 724 -45.93 7.54 35.20
N ARG A 725 -46.04 7.68 33.87
CA ARG A 725 -47.31 7.70 33.12
C ARG A 725 -48.00 6.32 33.03
N ALA A 726 -47.25 5.24 33.24
CA ALA A 726 -47.79 3.91 33.38
C ALA A 726 -48.29 3.61 34.81
N GLY A 727 -47.90 4.44 35.79
CA GLY A 727 -48.20 4.23 37.20
C GLY A 727 -47.26 3.24 37.90
N ASP A 728 -46.09 2.98 37.31
CA ASP A 728 -45.06 2.10 37.87
C ASP A 728 -44.24 2.85 38.92
N VAL A 729 -44.84 3.01 40.11
CA VAL A 729 -44.26 3.78 41.22
C VAL A 729 -42.96 3.16 41.72
N GLU A 730 -42.87 1.84 41.81
CA GLU A 730 -41.70 1.14 42.36
C GLU A 730 -40.44 1.50 41.56
N SER A 731 -40.59 1.49 40.25
CA SER A 731 -39.59 1.86 39.24
C SER A 731 -39.15 3.32 39.32
N VAL A 732 -40.09 4.24 39.59
CA VAL A 732 -39.84 5.67 39.79
C VAL A 732 -39.12 5.94 41.12
N VAL A 733 -39.58 5.30 42.20
CA VAL A 733 -39.00 5.44 43.55
C VAL A 733 -37.58 4.90 43.59
N ALA A 734 -37.32 3.76 42.95
CA ALA A 734 -35.98 3.17 42.86
C ALA A 734 -34.98 4.08 42.13
N ALA A 735 -35.42 4.85 41.14
CA ALA A 735 -34.56 5.73 40.34
C ALA A 735 -34.16 7.04 41.05
N ARG A 736 -34.83 7.40 42.17
CA ARG A 736 -34.59 8.63 42.97
C ARG A 736 -34.28 9.88 42.13
N PRO A 737 -35.21 10.34 41.27
CA PRO A 737 -34.95 11.40 40.30
C PRO A 737 -34.93 12.81 40.91
N ALA A 738 -33.91 13.17 41.68
CA ALA A 738 -33.83 14.48 42.34
C ALA A 738 -33.93 15.67 41.36
N GLU A 739 -33.29 15.58 40.19
CA GLU A 739 -33.29 16.64 39.18
C GLU A 739 -34.54 16.65 38.28
N GLU A 740 -35.25 15.53 38.21
CA GLU A 740 -36.40 15.31 37.32
C GLU A 740 -37.70 15.15 38.11
N LEU A 741 -37.68 15.55 39.38
CA LEU A 741 -38.76 15.29 40.34
C LEU A 741 -40.08 15.93 39.90
N GLU A 742 -40.08 17.22 39.56
CA GLU A 742 -41.29 17.96 39.16
C GLU A 742 -42.01 17.32 37.95
N PRO A 743 -41.36 17.09 36.79
CA PRO A 743 -41.98 16.41 35.65
C PRO A 743 -42.52 15.01 35.96
N VAL A 744 -41.83 14.26 36.83
CA VAL A 744 -42.24 12.91 37.24
C VAL A 744 -43.49 12.96 38.12
N LEU A 745 -43.56 13.93 39.04
CA LEU A 745 -44.73 14.13 39.89
C LEU A 745 -45.96 14.58 39.08
N GLU A 746 -45.77 15.39 38.05
CA GLU A 746 -46.85 15.74 37.11
C GLU A 746 -47.40 14.50 36.39
N ALA A 747 -46.52 13.65 35.86
CA ALA A 747 -46.89 12.40 35.22
C ALA A 747 -47.62 11.43 36.19
N LEU A 748 -47.14 11.31 37.43
CA LEU A 748 -47.79 10.49 38.45
C LEU A 748 -49.15 11.07 38.89
N ALA A 749 -49.29 12.40 38.94
CA ALA A 749 -50.56 13.05 39.25
C ALA A 749 -51.63 12.77 38.19
N GLU A 750 -51.25 12.71 36.91
CA GLU A 750 -52.17 12.28 35.85
C GLU A 750 -52.61 10.81 36.00
N CYS A 751 -51.71 9.93 36.43
CA CYS A 751 -52.03 8.53 36.70
C CYS A 751 -52.97 8.37 37.88
N GLU A 752 -52.71 9.13 38.96
CA GLU A 752 -53.54 9.15 40.14
C GLU A 752 -54.96 9.65 39.82
N ALA A 753 -55.07 10.77 39.10
CA ALA A 753 -56.36 11.33 38.69
C ALA A 753 -57.19 10.35 37.83
N LYS A 754 -56.51 9.46 37.10
CA LYS A 754 -57.13 8.38 36.30
C LYS A 754 -57.39 7.10 37.11
N GLY A 755 -57.12 7.10 38.42
CA GLY A 755 -57.31 5.95 39.31
C GLY A 755 -56.39 4.76 39.02
N ARG A 756 -55.24 4.99 38.36
CA ARG A 756 -54.33 3.92 37.90
C ARG A 756 -53.31 3.48 38.94
N LEU A 757 -53.21 4.17 40.07
CA LEU A 757 -52.28 3.82 41.15
C LEU A 757 -52.94 2.84 42.12
N ALA A 758 -52.40 1.62 42.20
CA ALA A 758 -52.83 0.63 43.19
C ALA A 758 -52.45 1.06 44.62
N SER A 759 -53.20 0.60 45.63
CA SER A 759 -52.95 0.97 47.03
C SER A 759 -51.49 0.75 47.49
N PRO A 760 -50.84 -0.40 47.20
CA PRO A 760 -49.45 -0.63 47.61
C PRO A 760 -48.47 0.34 46.94
N ALA A 761 -48.72 0.69 45.68
CA ALA A 761 -47.92 1.67 44.96
C ALA A 761 -48.10 3.07 45.56
N ARG A 762 -49.32 3.42 45.99
CA ARG A 762 -49.60 4.68 46.66
C ARG A 762 -48.84 4.81 47.99
N ASP A 763 -48.73 3.73 48.75
CA ASP A 763 -48.01 3.72 50.03
C ASP A 763 -46.49 3.86 49.83
N ALA A 764 -45.91 3.14 48.86
CA ALA A 764 -44.49 3.29 48.49
C ALA A 764 -44.18 4.72 48.00
N LEU A 765 -45.10 5.33 47.24
CA LEU A 765 -45.01 6.72 46.78
C LEU A 765 -45.01 7.69 47.96
N ARG A 766 -45.91 7.50 48.94
CA ARG A 766 -45.98 8.33 50.15
C ARG A 766 -44.69 8.27 50.95
N GLU A 767 -44.17 7.07 51.20
CA GLU A 767 -42.92 6.87 51.94
C GLU A 767 -41.75 7.59 51.27
N TRP A 768 -41.63 7.46 49.96
CA TRP A 768 -40.59 8.12 49.18
C TRP A 768 -40.74 9.65 49.19
N LEU A 769 -41.93 10.18 48.93
CA LEU A 769 -42.19 11.63 48.97
C LEU A 769 -41.91 12.21 50.36
N HIS A 770 -42.28 11.50 51.42
CA HIS A 770 -41.98 11.89 52.79
C HIS A 770 -40.47 11.91 53.04
N ALA A 771 -39.71 10.94 52.52
CA ALA A 771 -38.25 10.93 52.60
C ALA A 771 -37.62 12.13 51.87
N VAL A 772 -38.09 12.46 50.66
CA VAL A 772 -37.65 13.62 49.86
C VAL A 772 -37.93 14.94 50.59
N VAL A 773 -39.14 15.11 51.14
CA VAL A 773 -39.53 16.30 51.91
C VAL A 773 -38.67 16.44 53.17
N ARG A 774 -38.45 15.33 53.89
CA ARG A 774 -37.62 15.32 55.10
C ARG A 774 -36.17 15.70 54.81
N ALA A 775 -35.60 15.20 53.72
CA ALA A 775 -34.23 15.50 53.30
C ALA A 775 -34.06 16.91 52.71
N ARG A 776 -35.16 17.57 52.31
CA ARG A 776 -35.17 18.84 51.57
C ARG A 776 -34.41 18.77 50.25
N ASP A 777 -34.49 17.63 49.56
CA ASP A 777 -33.88 17.44 48.26
C ASP A 777 -34.45 18.43 47.21
N PRO A 778 -33.74 18.73 46.11
CA PRO A 778 -34.27 19.55 45.02
C PRO A 778 -35.68 19.08 44.58
N GLY A 779 -36.62 20.04 44.47
CA GLY A 779 -38.02 19.75 44.15
C GLY A 779 -38.91 19.32 45.35
N TRP A 780 -38.41 19.34 46.59
CA TRP A 780 -39.18 18.94 47.78
C TRP A 780 -40.51 19.69 47.98
N ARG A 781 -40.64 20.93 47.48
CA ARG A 781 -41.90 21.70 47.54
C ARG A 781 -42.98 21.07 46.65
N ALA A 782 -42.60 20.61 45.46
CA ALA A 782 -43.49 19.89 44.56
C ALA A 782 -43.87 18.53 45.16
N ALA A 783 -42.90 17.82 45.77
CA ALA A 783 -43.17 16.59 46.50
C ALA A 783 -44.14 16.79 47.68
N TYR A 784 -43.97 17.85 48.47
CA TYR A 784 -44.89 18.19 49.56
C TYR A 784 -46.31 18.49 49.05
N SER A 785 -46.42 19.26 47.97
CA SER A 785 -47.70 19.59 47.34
C SER A 785 -48.41 18.34 46.82
N PHE A 786 -47.68 17.42 46.21
CA PHE A 786 -48.24 16.16 45.72
C PHE A 786 -48.59 15.20 46.85
N LEU A 787 -47.73 15.06 47.86
CA LEU A 787 -48.01 14.27 49.07
C LEU A 787 -49.26 14.77 49.80
N SER A 788 -49.42 16.09 49.94
CA SER A 788 -50.62 16.67 50.58
C SER A 788 -51.91 16.36 49.82
N ARG A 789 -51.84 16.20 48.48
CA ARG A 789 -52.97 15.77 47.64
C ARG A 789 -53.25 14.27 47.74
N LEU A 790 -52.24 13.46 47.99
CA LEU A 790 -52.38 12.01 48.19
C LEU A 790 -53.01 11.64 49.56
N GLU A 791 -52.96 12.56 50.52
CA GLU A 791 -53.47 12.40 51.89
C GLU A 791 -54.87 12.98 52.10
N GLY A 792 -55.30 13.93 51.26
CA GLY A 792 -56.61 14.59 51.32
C GLY A 792 -57.58 14.04 50.28
#